data_AF-A0A2M9Z8G4-F1
#
_entry.id   AF-A0A2M9Z8G4-F1
#
_cell.length_a   1.000
_cell.length_b   1.000
_cell.length_c   1.000
_cell.angle_alpha   90.00
_cell.angle_beta   90.00
_cell.angle_gamma   90.00
#
_symmetry.space_group_name_H-M   'P 1'
#
loop_
_entity.id
_entity.type
_entity.pdbx_description
1 polymer ?
#
loop_
_entity_poly.entity_id
_entity_poly.type
_entity_poly.pdbx_seq_one_letter_code
_entity_poly.pdbx_strand_id
1 'polypeptide(L)'
;MWRNIVSWAVLFFLFVPLVQSGSQLIQARLLGLGGSIWPNYAMIRNVCVVDPSAATEEKAVVSDADMAALDELGLGDDNAKAAEAAPTGPTETQIELAKLATSLTWAQSTYCGIERRLSWITISAIDYIPMTMVVLLLVAGTVSTTRRYHIALRNPENSKEEKFAEYSQILANTIVLVSAAFMYPLQKGVEAQIQVLWIFGMALLAGLNFYNLKNPVFREGEGRQNTKLSNALLCIPLYCWMAIVCGLYFFVLEHHPAGLAIYLQKLTAHATLYIQIGLYVWTGILLRDTSLGRRFFDLLKPWKLPSELLAVIIVVVAALPTAYSGASGIVVLALGATVFTELRRAGATQERALAATAMSGSLGVVLPPCLLVVIVASLNLDVTTDELFYWGWRVFAVSSTLFLIVSWFTRTESWKIKPESGAFGKSWQAFKPFGIYMLVSVAIVLAIVLGLGTHFDEHTAPYILPIAMLALLSIDYKISKREHAVAGSVHTQEEVKLSRTSYDAGSHLGALLLLMGLSACMGGVFERSEVINLFPTHLGSPISAMIILTVALVIIGMLMDPYGAVILVSVTLYPIAKANGIHPLNFWMTALVSFELGYLTPPVALNHLLTKHVVREQLVEDPSLEGKGFFARHEHIIIPIIVLSLTLLVTAFGPILYSYYSA
;
A
#
# COMPACT_ATOMS: atom_id res chain seq x y z
N MET A 1 9.16 7.32 28.19
CA MET A 1 7.84 7.98 28.12
C MET A 1 7.50 8.41 26.69
N TRP A 2 8.30 9.26 26.04
CA TRP A 2 8.06 9.76 24.66
C TRP A 2 7.82 8.66 23.61
N ARG A 3 8.67 7.61 23.56
CA ARG A 3 8.51 6.48 22.62
C ARG A 3 7.17 5.75 22.77
N ASN A 4 6.65 5.61 23.99
CA ASN A 4 5.37 4.96 24.22
C ASN A 4 4.22 5.86 23.74
N ILE A 5 4.28 7.17 24.01
CA ILE A 5 3.27 8.13 23.56
C ILE A 5 3.16 8.13 22.02
N VAL A 6 4.31 8.19 21.33
CA VAL A 6 4.35 8.20 19.87
C VAL A 6 3.83 6.88 19.28
N SER A 7 4.17 5.74 19.88
CA SER A 7 3.64 4.44 19.45
C SER A 7 2.12 4.33 19.58
N TRP A 8 1.59 4.77 20.73
CA TRP A 8 0.13 4.81 20.95
C TRP A 8 -0.57 5.78 20.00
N ALA A 9 0.07 6.90 19.65
CA ALA A 9 -0.46 7.83 18.66
C ALA A 9 -0.57 7.18 17.27
N VAL A 10 0.46 6.47 16.80
CA VAL A 10 0.41 5.73 15.52
C VAL A 10 -0.69 4.68 15.53
N LEU A 11 -0.77 3.88 16.59
CA LEU A 11 -1.85 2.90 16.75
C LEU A 11 -3.23 3.55 16.68
N PHE A 12 -3.42 4.66 17.40
CA PHE A 12 -4.67 5.39 17.40
C PHE A 12 -5.04 5.87 15.99
N PHE A 13 -4.10 6.49 15.27
CA PHE A 13 -4.34 7.01 13.94
C PHE A 13 -4.40 5.94 12.84
N LEU A 14 -3.95 4.71 13.10
CA LEU A 14 -4.25 3.55 12.25
C LEU A 14 -5.62 2.93 12.56
N PHE A 15 -6.07 3.02 13.81
CA PHE A 15 -7.36 2.51 14.23
C PHE A 15 -8.52 3.44 13.81
N VAL A 16 -8.30 4.75 13.75
CA VAL A 16 -9.32 5.71 13.31
C VAL A 16 -9.83 5.39 11.89
N PRO A 17 -8.98 5.27 10.86
CA PRO A 17 -9.45 4.90 9.52
C PRO A 17 -10.09 3.51 9.47
N LEU A 18 -9.57 2.56 10.26
CA LEU A 18 -10.16 1.22 10.37
C LEU A 18 -11.61 1.27 10.89
N VAL A 19 -11.88 2.11 11.89
CA VAL A 19 -13.24 2.33 12.43
C VAL A 19 -14.11 3.10 11.44
N GLN A 20 -13.57 4.14 10.79
CA GLN A 20 -14.30 4.94 9.80
C GLN A 20 -14.78 4.08 8.62
N SER A 21 -13.90 3.25 8.06
CA SER A 21 -14.27 2.34 6.97
C SER A 21 -15.12 1.16 7.47
N GLY A 22 -14.86 0.66 8.68
CA GLY A 22 -15.69 -0.38 9.29
C GLY A 22 -17.13 0.08 9.54
N SER A 23 -17.35 1.35 9.91
CA SER A 23 -18.70 1.88 10.13
C SER A 23 -19.54 1.89 8.85
N GLN A 24 -18.93 2.11 7.68
CA GLN A 24 -19.60 2.01 6.38
C GLN A 24 -20.12 0.59 6.12
N LEU A 25 -19.28 -0.43 6.36
CA LEU A 25 -19.67 -1.83 6.17
C LEU A 25 -20.79 -2.24 7.14
N ILE A 26 -20.69 -1.83 8.41
CA ILE A 26 -21.72 -2.11 9.42
C ILE A 26 -23.03 -1.41 9.04
N GLN A 27 -22.99 -0.15 8.59
CA GLN A 27 -24.18 0.57 8.16
C GLN A 27 -24.82 -0.07 6.93
N ALA A 28 -24.04 -0.45 5.93
CA ALA A 28 -24.54 -1.15 4.75
C ALA A 28 -25.24 -2.46 5.13
N ARG A 29 -24.66 -3.21 6.07
CA ARG A 29 -25.27 -4.44 6.62
C ARG A 29 -26.57 -4.16 7.36
N LEU A 30 -26.63 -3.12 8.19
CA LEU A 30 -27.87 -2.71 8.85
C LEU A 30 -28.93 -2.33 7.82
N LEU A 31 -28.62 -1.51 6.82
CA LEU A 31 -29.58 -1.17 5.76
C LEU A 31 -30.14 -2.42 5.05
N GLY A 32 -29.27 -3.37 4.70
CA GLY A 32 -29.69 -4.63 4.07
C GLY A 32 -30.54 -5.50 4.99
N LEU A 33 -30.17 -5.63 6.27
CA LEU A 33 -30.96 -6.37 7.26
C LEU A 33 -32.32 -5.72 7.50
N GLY A 34 -32.36 -4.38 7.59
CA GLY A 34 -33.59 -3.60 7.72
C GLY A 34 -34.56 -3.89 6.58
N GLY A 35 -34.09 -3.87 5.34
CA GLY A 35 -34.90 -4.23 4.16
C GLY A 35 -35.36 -5.68 4.13
N SER A 36 -34.56 -6.63 4.64
CA SER A 36 -34.92 -8.05 4.69
C SER A 36 -35.94 -8.40 5.79
N ILE A 37 -35.86 -7.72 6.94
CA ILE A 37 -36.74 -7.95 8.09
C ILE A 37 -38.04 -7.17 7.91
N TRP A 38 -37.98 -5.96 7.34
CA TRP A 38 -39.13 -5.10 7.10
C TRP A 38 -39.21 -4.69 5.62
N PRO A 39 -40.15 -5.22 4.83
CA PRO A 39 -40.28 -4.93 3.39
C PRO A 39 -40.45 -3.44 3.05
N ASN A 40 -41.01 -2.64 3.95
CA ASN A 40 -41.20 -1.19 3.80
C ASN A 40 -40.16 -0.35 4.59
N TYR A 41 -38.98 -0.91 4.88
CA TYR A 41 -37.98 -0.23 5.70
C TYR A 41 -37.54 1.12 5.13
N ALA A 42 -37.49 1.28 3.80
CA ALA A 42 -37.18 2.57 3.17
C ALA A 42 -38.16 3.69 3.57
N MET A 43 -39.45 3.37 3.67
CA MET A 43 -40.48 4.32 4.12
C MET A 43 -40.38 4.59 5.62
N ILE A 44 -40.11 3.55 6.42
CA ILE A 44 -39.86 3.66 7.86
C ILE A 44 -38.65 4.57 8.14
N ARG A 45 -37.58 4.42 7.35
CA ARG A 45 -36.37 5.24 7.45
C ARG A 45 -36.69 6.72 7.20
N ASN A 46 -37.49 7.04 6.19
CA ASN A 46 -37.88 8.42 5.89
C ASN A 46 -38.69 9.06 7.02
N VAL A 47 -39.55 8.29 7.70
CA VAL A 47 -40.26 8.75 8.90
C VAL A 47 -39.32 9.10 10.04
N CYS A 48 -38.22 8.36 10.21
CA CYS A 48 -37.22 8.67 11.21
C CYS A 48 -36.31 9.84 10.83
N VAL A 49 -36.33 10.32 9.59
CA VAL A 49 -35.53 11.48 9.13
C VAL A 49 -36.23 12.79 9.48
N VAL A 50 -37.55 12.82 9.33
CA VAL A 50 -38.39 13.99 9.57
C VAL A 50 -38.74 14.08 11.05
N ASP A 51 -38.29 15.14 11.72
CA ASP A 51 -38.85 15.49 13.02
C ASP A 51 -40.34 15.81 12.79
N PRO A 52 -41.32 15.18 13.49
CA PRO A 52 -42.74 15.42 13.23
C PRO A 52 -43.14 16.91 13.37
N SER A 53 -42.29 17.73 13.99
CA SER A 53 -42.41 19.18 14.14
C SER A 53 -41.81 20.00 12.99
N ALA A 54 -40.86 19.45 12.22
CA ALA A 54 -40.17 20.16 11.14
C ALA A 54 -40.93 20.08 9.79
N ALA A 55 -41.91 19.19 9.66
CA ALA A 55 -42.72 19.06 8.46
C ALA A 55 -43.73 20.21 8.25
N THR A 56 -43.80 21.18 9.17
CA THR A 56 -44.83 22.22 9.12
C THR A 56 -44.43 23.52 8.41
N GLU A 57 -43.14 23.88 8.31
CA GLU A 57 -42.77 25.16 7.67
C GLU A 57 -41.36 25.12 7.08
N GLU A 58 -41.20 24.70 5.83
CA GLU A 58 -40.06 25.14 5.03
C GLU A 58 -40.56 25.46 3.62
N LYS A 59 -40.79 26.76 3.36
CA LYS A 59 -40.97 27.25 2.00
C LYS A 59 -39.66 26.99 1.26
N ALA A 60 -39.71 26.23 0.17
CA ALA A 60 -38.60 26.15 -0.77
C ALA A 60 -38.33 27.56 -1.32
N VAL A 61 -37.27 28.21 -0.83
CA VAL A 61 -36.76 29.45 -1.42
C VAL A 61 -35.92 29.03 -2.61
N VAL A 62 -36.48 29.20 -3.81
CA VAL A 62 -35.74 29.08 -5.07
C VAL A 62 -34.69 30.19 -5.09
N SER A 63 -33.43 29.86 -5.38
CA SER A 63 -32.37 30.88 -5.45
C SER A 63 -32.50 31.68 -6.75
N ASP A 64 -32.16 32.97 -6.72
CA ASP A 64 -32.22 33.85 -7.90
C ASP A 64 -31.36 33.34 -9.08
N ALA A 65 -30.36 32.49 -8.80
CA ALA A 65 -29.52 31.86 -9.81
C ALA A 65 -30.27 30.76 -10.60
N ASP A 66 -31.18 30.04 -9.94
CA ASP A 66 -31.99 29.00 -10.57
C ASP A 66 -33.09 29.59 -11.46
N MET A 67 -33.63 30.75 -11.07
CA MET A 67 -34.57 31.53 -11.90
C MET A 67 -33.90 32.08 -13.16
N ALA A 68 -32.66 32.56 -13.05
CA ALA A 68 -31.89 33.03 -14.21
C ALA A 68 -31.57 31.90 -15.21
N ALA A 69 -31.27 30.69 -14.71
CA ALA A 69 -31.02 29.52 -15.55
C ALA A 69 -32.28 29.04 -16.30
N LEU A 70 -33.46 29.14 -15.67
CA LEU A 70 -34.74 28.78 -16.28
C LEU A 70 -35.18 29.77 -17.37
N ASP A 71 -34.80 31.05 -17.24
CA ASP A 71 -35.08 32.09 -18.23
C ASP A 71 -34.17 31.96 -19.47
N GLU A 72 -32.89 31.60 -19.28
CA GLU A 72 -31.96 31.27 -20.38
C GLU A 72 -32.41 30.06 -21.21
N LEU A 73 -33.12 29.10 -20.59
CA LEU A 73 -33.66 27.91 -21.24
C LEU A 73 -35.03 28.16 -21.92
N GLY A 74 -35.58 29.38 -21.86
CA GLY A 74 -36.86 29.73 -22.46
C GLY A 74 -38.07 29.08 -21.78
N LEU A 75 -37.93 28.66 -20.53
CA LEU A 75 -38.96 27.96 -19.73
C LEU A 75 -39.58 28.85 -18.63
N GLY A 76 -39.31 30.15 -18.67
CA GLY A 76 -39.66 31.11 -17.61
C GLY A 76 -41.15 31.48 -17.50
N ASP A 77 -41.89 31.51 -18.61
CA ASP A 77 -43.23 32.12 -18.63
C ASP A 77 -44.38 31.15 -18.26
N ASP A 78 -44.23 29.85 -18.58
CA ASP A 78 -45.24 28.84 -18.26
C ASP A 78 -45.17 28.37 -16.79
N ASN A 79 -44.00 28.47 -16.15
CA ASN A 79 -43.80 28.04 -14.77
C ASN A 79 -44.14 29.12 -13.73
N ALA A 80 -44.16 30.41 -14.10
CA ALA A 80 -44.55 31.49 -13.19
C ALA A 80 -46.03 31.37 -12.77
N LYS A 81 -46.90 30.87 -13.66
CA LYS A 81 -48.32 30.57 -13.33
C LYS A 81 -48.51 29.21 -12.67
N ALA A 82 -47.60 28.26 -12.87
CA ALA A 82 -47.63 26.95 -12.20
C ALA A 82 -47.13 27.04 -10.74
N ALA A 83 -46.24 27.97 -10.44
CA ALA A 83 -45.71 28.19 -9.09
C ALA A 83 -46.76 28.76 -8.10
N GLU A 84 -47.73 29.55 -8.58
CA GLU A 84 -48.85 30.03 -7.76
C GLU A 84 -49.96 28.97 -7.53
N ALA A 85 -49.91 27.84 -8.25
CA ALA A 85 -50.91 26.77 -8.18
C ALA A 85 -50.35 25.45 -7.61
N ALA A 86 -49.21 25.48 -6.90
CA ALA A 86 -48.74 24.33 -6.15
C ALA A 86 -49.68 24.08 -4.95
N PRO A 87 -50.20 22.86 -4.74
CA PRO A 87 -51.13 22.59 -3.65
C PRO A 87 -50.50 22.92 -2.30
N THR A 88 -51.12 23.84 -1.56
CA THR A 88 -50.71 24.28 -0.22
C THR A 88 -51.10 23.28 0.88
N GLY A 89 -51.03 21.99 0.57
CA GLY A 89 -51.33 20.90 1.49
C GLY A 89 -50.22 19.86 1.45
N PRO A 90 -50.03 19.09 2.54
CA PRO A 90 -49.01 18.05 2.55
C PRO A 90 -49.29 17.07 1.40
N THR A 91 -48.27 16.80 0.58
CA THR A 91 -48.31 15.79 -0.48
C THR A 91 -48.84 14.46 0.06
N GLU A 92 -49.53 13.66 -0.77
CA GLU A 92 -50.15 12.38 -0.38
C GLU A 92 -49.15 11.43 0.32
N THR A 93 -47.88 11.47 -0.11
CA THR A 93 -46.73 10.81 0.52
C THR A 93 -46.42 11.30 1.93
N GLN A 94 -46.55 12.60 2.23
CA GLN A 94 -46.34 13.15 3.58
C GLN A 94 -47.45 12.72 4.55
N ILE A 95 -48.69 12.57 4.08
CA ILE A 95 -49.82 12.08 4.89
C ILE A 95 -49.63 10.58 5.21
N GLU A 96 -49.15 9.79 4.25
CA GLU A 96 -48.80 8.38 4.48
C GLU A 96 -47.62 8.23 5.45
N LEU A 97 -46.59 9.07 5.35
CA LEU A 97 -45.49 9.09 6.30
C LEU A 97 -45.95 9.45 7.73
N ALA A 98 -46.85 10.42 7.87
CA ALA A 98 -47.38 10.83 9.18
C ALA A 98 -48.20 9.70 9.85
N LYS A 99 -49.00 8.95 9.07
CA LYS A 99 -49.71 7.75 9.56
C LYS A 99 -48.75 6.62 9.93
N LEU A 100 -47.70 6.44 9.14
CA LEU A 100 -46.65 5.45 9.42
C LEU A 100 -45.87 5.81 10.69
N ALA A 101 -45.63 7.09 10.97
CA ALA A 101 -45.00 7.59 12.20
C ALA A 101 -45.74 7.19 13.47
N THR A 102 -47.07 7.27 13.46
CA THR A 102 -47.91 6.90 14.61
C THR A 102 -48.07 5.38 14.80
N SER A 103 -47.68 4.57 13.81
CA SER A 103 -47.89 3.11 13.80
C SER A 103 -46.60 2.30 13.91
N LEU A 104 -45.46 2.95 14.16
CA LEU A 104 -44.17 2.29 14.32
C LEU A 104 -44.14 1.41 15.57
N THR A 105 -43.72 0.15 15.38
CA THR A 105 -43.44 -0.74 16.51
C THR A 105 -42.17 -0.28 17.24
N TRP A 106 -42.07 -0.60 18.54
CA TRP A 106 -40.89 -0.28 19.34
C TRP A 106 -39.59 -0.84 18.74
N ALA A 107 -39.63 -2.04 18.17
CA ALA A 107 -38.48 -2.66 17.49
C ALA A 107 -38.05 -1.87 16.24
N GLN A 108 -38.99 -1.37 15.43
CA GLN A 108 -38.69 -0.56 14.26
C GLN A 108 -38.12 0.81 14.66
N SER A 109 -38.71 1.47 15.66
CA SER A 109 -38.23 2.78 16.15
C SER A 109 -36.81 2.70 16.72
N THR A 110 -36.52 1.69 17.54
CA THR A 110 -35.18 1.48 18.12
C THR A 110 -34.15 1.12 17.06
N TYR A 111 -34.48 0.22 16.14
CA TYR A 111 -33.61 -0.14 15.02
C TYR A 111 -33.29 1.06 14.12
N CYS A 112 -34.32 1.82 13.76
CA CYS A 112 -34.20 3.03 12.95
C CYS A 112 -33.36 4.11 13.65
N GLY A 113 -33.53 4.28 14.97
CA GLY A 113 -32.72 5.19 15.78
C GLY A 113 -31.24 4.80 15.83
N ILE A 114 -30.94 3.50 15.93
CA ILE A 114 -29.55 2.97 15.90
C ILE A 114 -28.94 3.15 14.52
N GLU A 115 -29.65 2.78 13.45
CA GLU A 115 -29.18 2.96 12.07
C GLU A 115 -28.92 4.43 11.76
N ARG A 116 -29.82 5.35 12.15
CA ARG A 116 -29.65 6.79 11.92
C ARG A 116 -28.44 7.36 12.65
N ARG A 117 -28.23 6.98 13.92
CA ARG A 117 -27.04 7.40 14.68
C ARG A 117 -25.77 6.89 14.00
N LEU A 118 -25.77 5.64 13.54
CA LEU A 118 -24.64 5.09 12.81
C LEU A 118 -24.43 5.78 11.46
N SER A 119 -25.51 6.07 10.71
CA SER A 119 -25.45 6.82 9.45
C SER A 119 -24.85 8.20 9.63
N TRP A 120 -25.21 8.91 10.69
CA TRP A 120 -24.62 10.21 10.99
C TRP A 120 -23.12 10.10 11.31
N ILE A 121 -22.72 9.10 12.09
CA ILE A 121 -21.31 8.81 12.37
C ILE A 121 -20.55 8.50 11.07
N THR A 122 -21.13 7.69 10.19
CA THR A 122 -20.50 7.29 8.93
C THR A 122 -20.38 8.44 7.94
N ILE A 123 -21.43 9.27 7.77
CA ILE A 123 -21.36 10.45 6.89
C ILE A 123 -20.29 11.40 7.41
N SER A 124 -20.30 11.69 8.71
CA SER A 124 -19.25 12.50 9.34
C SER A 124 -17.87 11.86 9.13
N ALA A 125 -17.75 10.55 9.27
CA ALA A 125 -16.49 9.83 9.04
C ALA A 125 -15.99 10.00 7.59
N ILE A 126 -16.88 9.93 6.59
CA ILE A 126 -16.57 10.09 5.16
C ILE A 126 -16.00 11.49 4.88
N ASP A 127 -16.67 12.53 5.38
CA ASP A 127 -16.27 13.93 5.12
C ASP A 127 -14.85 14.22 5.63
N TYR A 128 -14.42 13.53 6.69
CA TYR A 128 -13.08 13.69 7.27
C TYR A 128 -12.03 12.68 6.77
N ILE A 129 -12.36 11.74 5.86
CA ILE A 129 -11.37 10.78 5.29
C ILE A 129 -10.13 11.48 4.70
N PRO A 130 -10.27 12.57 3.90
CA PRO A 130 -9.13 13.33 3.39
C PRO A 130 -8.22 13.86 4.51
N MET A 131 -8.83 14.36 5.59
CA MET A 131 -8.12 14.91 6.72
C MET A 131 -7.42 13.80 7.54
N THR A 132 -8.08 12.66 7.75
CA THR A 132 -7.47 11.53 8.48
C THR A 132 -6.29 10.93 7.72
N MET A 133 -6.34 10.89 6.39
CA MET A 133 -5.21 10.48 5.56
C MET A 133 -4.00 11.40 5.76
N VAL A 134 -4.19 12.72 5.73
CA VAL A 134 -3.10 13.69 5.94
C VAL A 134 -2.54 13.59 7.36
N VAL A 135 -3.41 13.50 8.37
CA VAL A 135 -2.97 13.33 9.77
C VAL A 135 -2.19 12.02 9.95
N LEU A 136 -2.67 10.91 9.39
CA LEU A 136 -1.98 9.62 9.43
C LEU A 136 -0.57 9.74 8.82
N LEU A 137 -0.46 10.35 7.64
CA LEU A 137 0.83 10.57 6.97
C LEU A 137 1.76 11.43 7.81
N LEU A 138 1.28 12.54 8.39
CA LEU A 138 2.11 13.44 9.20
C LEU A 138 2.55 12.80 10.52
N VAL A 139 1.67 12.05 11.17
CA VAL A 139 2.01 11.31 12.40
C VAL A 139 3.03 10.23 12.09
N ALA A 140 2.82 9.43 11.04
CA ALA A 140 3.76 8.39 10.64
C ALA A 140 5.10 8.98 10.19
N GLY A 141 5.08 10.07 9.41
CA GLY A 141 6.26 10.83 9.01
C GLY A 141 7.04 11.39 10.21
N THR A 142 6.33 11.83 11.25
CA THR A 142 6.93 12.28 12.51
C THR A 142 7.66 11.14 13.22
N VAL A 143 7.07 9.94 13.23
CA VAL A 143 7.69 8.74 13.81
C VAL A 143 8.94 8.34 13.03
N SER A 144 8.82 8.27 11.70
CA SER A 144 9.90 7.96 10.77
C SER A 144 11.08 8.94 10.92
N THR A 145 10.81 10.25 10.98
CA THR A 145 11.82 11.30 11.18
C THR A 145 12.46 11.23 12.56
N THR A 146 11.68 10.99 13.61
CA THR A 146 12.21 10.78 14.98
C THR A 146 13.13 9.56 15.06
N ARG A 147 12.82 8.52 14.28
CA ARG A 147 13.59 7.27 14.19
C ARG A 147 14.78 7.36 13.23
N ARG A 148 14.90 8.45 12.46
CA ARG A 148 15.84 8.60 11.34
C ARG A 148 15.74 7.43 10.36
N TYR A 149 14.51 6.97 10.15
CA TYR A 149 14.19 5.83 9.30
C TYR A 149 13.45 6.33 8.07
N HIS A 150 14.20 6.59 7.00
CA HIS A 150 13.66 6.92 5.69
C HIS A 150 14.30 6.04 4.62
N ILE A 151 13.60 5.85 3.50
CA ILE A 151 14.10 5.03 2.39
C ILE A 151 15.16 5.84 1.63
N ALA A 152 16.42 5.43 1.76
CA ALA A 152 17.57 5.97 1.04
C ALA A 152 18.37 4.82 0.39
N LEU A 153 19.20 5.13 -0.61
CA LEU A 153 20.03 4.14 -1.30
C LEU A 153 21.10 3.55 -0.39
N ARG A 154 21.54 4.32 0.61
CA ARG A 154 22.53 3.91 1.60
C ARG A 154 22.23 4.53 2.95
N ASN A 155 22.36 3.74 4.02
CA ASN A 155 22.30 4.26 5.38
C ASN A 155 23.57 5.06 5.73
N PRO A 156 23.45 6.18 6.45
CA PRO A 156 24.61 6.92 6.94
C PRO A 156 25.53 6.04 7.81
N GLU A 157 26.84 6.10 7.58
CA GLU A 157 27.86 5.36 8.34
C GLU A 157 28.82 6.28 9.10
N ASN A 158 28.63 7.60 9.00
CA ASN A 158 29.43 8.60 9.69
C ASN A 158 28.61 9.87 9.94
N SER A 159 29.13 10.76 10.80
CA SER A 159 28.48 12.02 11.17
C SER A 159 28.26 12.97 9.99
N LYS A 160 29.14 12.95 8.97
CA LYS A 160 29.01 13.84 7.80
C LYS A 160 27.85 13.41 6.89
N GLU A 161 27.74 12.12 6.59
CA GLU A 161 26.63 11.52 5.84
C GLU A 161 25.31 11.75 6.57
N GLU A 162 25.29 11.58 7.89
CA GLU A 162 24.11 11.83 8.72
C GLU A 162 23.68 13.30 8.67
N LYS A 163 24.59 14.24 8.93
CA LYS A 163 24.29 15.68 8.84
C LYS A 163 23.77 16.06 7.45
N PHE A 164 24.35 15.49 6.39
CA PHE A 164 23.93 15.76 5.02
C PHE A 164 22.50 15.26 4.74
N ALA A 165 22.15 14.05 5.21
CA ALA A 165 20.79 13.53 5.12
C ALA A 165 19.79 14.41 5.90
N GLU A 166 20.13 14.84 7.12
CA GLU A 166 19.26 15.73 7.92
C GLU A 166 19.07 17.12 7.26
N TYR A 167 20.12 17.72 6.69
CA TYR A 167 20.01 18.98 5.94
C TYR A 167 19.07 18.84 4.74
N SER A 168 19.17 17.74 3.99
CA SER A 168 18.29 17.48 2.85
C SER A 168 16.82 17.35 3.25
N GLN A 169 16.54 16.73 4.40
CA GLN A 169 15.18 16.62 4.94
C GLN A 169 14.62 17.98 5.39
N ILE A 170 15.43 18.83 6.02
CA ILE A 170 15.02 20.21 6.37
C ILE A 170 14.65 20.98 5.11
N LEU A 171 15.50 20.93 4.08
CA LEU A 171 15.28 21.60 2.81
C LEU A 171 13.99 21.10 2.13
N ALA A 172 13.84 19.78 1.99
CA ALA A 172 12.66 19.17 1.39
C ALA A 172 11.37 19.56 2.11
N ASN A 173 11.33 19.42 3.44
CA ASN A 173 10.13 19.75 4.23
C ASN A 173 9.81 21.25 4.16
N THR A 174 10.83 22.11 4.08
CA THR A 174 10.64 23.56 3.95
C THR A 174 10.09 23.93 2.58
N ILE A 175 10.55 23.30 1.50
CA ILE A 175 9.99 23.48 0.15
C ILE A 175 8.50 23.14 0.14
N VAL A 176 8.12 21.99 0.71
CA VAL A 176 6.71 21.57 0.77
C VAL A 176 5.88 22.53 1.64
N LEU A 177 6.42 22.95 2.79
CA LEU A 177 5.79 23.93 3.68
C LEU A 177 5.52 25.25 2.94
N VAL A 178 6.53 25.79 2.26
CA VAL A 178 6.41 27.05 1.52
C VAL A 178 5.34 26.91 0.44
N SER A 179 5.36 25.79 -0.30
CA SER A 179 4.34 25.54 -1.32
C SER A 179 2.92 25.50 -0.76
N ALA A 180 2.72 24.80 0.37
CA ALA A 180 1.43 24.73 1.05
C ALA A 180 0.97 26.10 1.58
N ALA A 181 1.91 26.94 2.06
CA ALA A 181 1.62 28.30 2.50
C ALA A 181 1.15 29.20 1.34
N PHE A 182 1.73 29.05 0.14
CA PHE A 182 1.25 29.75 -1.06
C PHE A 182 -0.13 29.26 -1.53
N MET A 183 -0.45 27.98 -1.28
CA MET A 183 -1.75 27.41 -1.64
C MET A 183 -2.87 27.78 -0.67
N TYR A 184 -2.57 27.95 0.63
CA TYR A 184 -3.55 28.26 1.68
C TYR A 184 -4.57 29.37 1.35
N PRO A 185 -4.18 30.57 0.87
CA PRO A 185 -5.14 31.64 0.58
C PRO A 185 -6.08 31.33 -0.61
N LEU A 186 -5.78 30.30 -1.40
CA LEU A 186 -6.57 29.89 -2.57
C LEU A 186 -7.68 28.88 -2.21
N GLN A 187 -7.69 28.34 -0.99
CA GLN A 187 -8.56 27.24 -0.59
C GLN A 187 -9.66 27.72 0.38
N LYS A 188 -10.81 27.04 0.40
CA LYS A 188 -11.94 27.33 1.31
C LYS A 188 -12.44 26.05 1.98
N GLY A 189 -13.13 26.17 3.11
CA GLY A 189 -13.74 25.04 3.80
C GLY A 189 -12.73 23.99 4.30
N VAL A 190 -13.02 22.71 4.08
CA VAL A 190 -12.20 21.57 4.54
C VAL A 190 -10.83 21.56 3.85
N GLU A 191 -10.74 21.98 2.59
CA GLU A 191 -9.47 22.02 1.85
C GLU A 191 -8.48 23.00 2.47
N ALA A 192 -8.97 24.15 2.97
CA ALA A 192 -8.15 25.10 3.71
C ALA A 192 -7.61 24.50 5.03
N GLN A 193 -8.42 23.70 5.74
CA GLN A 193 -7.98 23.01 6.94
C GLN A 193 -6.89 21.97 6.64
N ILE A 194 -7.02 21.25 5.53
CA ILE A 194 -6.00 20.32 5.05
C ILE A 194 -4.68 21.04 4.76
N GLN A 195 -4.72 22.22 4.12
CA GLN A 195 -3.51 23.00 3.88
C GLN A 195 -2.84 23.48 5.18
N VAL A 196 -3.63 23.87 6.19
CA VAL A 196 -3.09 24.19 7.52
C VAL A 196 -2.39 22.98 8.14
N LEU A 197 -2.96 21.78 8.01
CA LEU A 197 -2.31 20.55 8.46
C LEU A 197 -0.98 20.30 7.75
N TRP A 198 -0.92 20.50 6.42
CA TRP A 198 0.33 20.37 5.67
C TRP A 198 1.40 21.36 6.15
N ILE A 199 1.04 22.64 6.31
CA ILE A 199 1.97 23.68 6.80
C ILE A 199 2.50 23.30 8.18
N PHE A 200 1.60 22.99 9.12
CA PHE A 200 1.98 22.63 10.49
C PHE A 200 2.81 21.35 10.53
N GLY A 201 2.39 20.32 9.80
CA GLY A 201 3.07 19.04 9.74
C GLY A 201 4.47 19.14 9.16
N MET A 202 4.64 19.84 8.05
CA MET A 202 5.95 20.04 7.43
C MET A 202 6.86 20.91 8.30
N ALA A 203 6.30 21.90 9.01
CA ALA A 203 7.05 22.70 9.98
C ALA A 203 7.55 21.84 11.15
N LEU A 204 6.69 20.96 11.67
CA LEU A 204 7.05 20.00 12.72
C LEU A 204 8.16 19.06 12.26
N LEU A 205 8.05 18.48 11.06
CA LEU A 205 9.09 17.61 10.50
C LEU A 205 10.42 18.36 10.30
N ALA A 206 10.40 19.58 9.76
CA ALA A 206 11.60 20.41 9.63
C ALA A 206 12.23 20.72 11.00
N GLY A 207 11.41 21.05 12.01
CA GLY A 207 11.86 21.27 13.39
C GLY A 207 12.49 20.03 14.03
N LEU A 208 11.92 18.84 13.79
CA LEU A 208 12.47 17.57 14.26
C LEU A 208 13.81 17.25 13.59
N ASN A 209 13.96 17.51 12.30
CA ASN A 209 15.25 17.35 11.61
C ASN A 209 16.30 18.33 12.16
N PHE A 210 15.91 19.57 12.50
CA PHE A 210 16.82 20.50 13.18
C PHE A 210 17.24 20.01 14.57
N TYR A 211 16.32 19.39 15.32
CA TYR A 211 16.64 18.72 16.57
C TYR A 211 17.59 17.52 16.36
N ASN A 212 17.39 16.73 15.30
CA ASN A 212 18.25 15.61 14.96
C ASN A 212 19.67 16.06 14.62
N LEU A 213 19.81 17.16 13.88
CA LEU A 213 21.09 17.77 13.53
C LEU A 213 21.90 18.18 14.77
N LYS A 214 21.22 18.65 15.83
CA LYS A 214 21.86 18.99 17.12
C LYS A 214 22.22 17.77 17.96
N ASN A 215 21.56 16.64 17.74
CA ASN A 215 21.77 15.40 18.48
C ASN A 215 22.19 14.26 17.54
N PRO A 216 23.37 14.31 16.89
CA PRO A 216 23.80 13.27 15.95
C PRO A 216 23.98 11.91 16.63
N VAL A 217 23.65 10.82 15.93
CA VAL A 217 23.91 9.46 16.42
C VAL A 217 25.39 9.14 16.35
N PHE A 218 26.04 9.52 15.24
CA PHE A 218 27.48 9.33 15.07
C PHE A 218 28.25 10.48 15.69
N ARG A 219 29.13 10.17 16.66
CA ARG A 219 30.07 11.16 17.20
C ARG A 219 31.13 11.50 16.16
N GLU A 220 31.70 12.70 16.26
CA GLU A 220 32.76 13.12 15.35
C GLU A 220 33.99 12.20 15.51
N GLY A 221 34.39 11.56 14.41
CA GLY A 221 35.49 10.59 14.38
C GLY A 221 35.06 9.12 14.40
N GLU A 222 33.80 8.82 14.73
CA GLU A 222 33.24 7.46 14.65
C GLU A 222 32.73 7.13 13.24
N GLY A 223 32.96 5.87 12.82
CA GLY A 223 32.53 5.35 11.52
C GLY A 223 33.58 5.49 10.41
N ARG A 224 33.14 5.32 9.17
CA ARG A 224 34.05 5.29 8.00
C ARG A 224 34.51 6.72 7.69
N GLN A 225 35.78 7.02 7.97
CA GLN A 225 36.30 8.40 7.96
C GLN A 225 36.40 9.04 6.57
N ASN A 226 36.47 8.25 5.50
CA ASN A 226 36.63 8.75 4.13
C ASN A 226 35.27 8.90 3.42
N THR A 227 34.61 10.04 3.65
CA THR A 227 33.31 10.35 3.06
C THR A 227 33.47 10.95 1.66
N LYS A 228 33.20 10.16 0.60
CA LYS A 228 33.05 10.69 -0.76
C LYS A 228 31.72 11.43 -0.90
N LEU A 229 31.67 12.52 -1.67
CA LEU A 229 30.42 13.25 -1.95
C LEU A 229 29.33 12.33 -2.53
N SER A 230 29.71 11.40 -3.40
CA SER A 230 28.79 10.39 -3.94
C SER A 230 28.10 9.58 -2.84
N ASN A 231 28.85 9.21 -1.80
CA ASN A 231 28.30 8.42 -0.69
C ASN A 231 27.31 9.24 0.13
N ALA A 232 27.59 10.52 0.33
CA ALA A 232 26.67 11.43 1.02
C ALA A 232 25.37 11.65 0.22
N LEU A 233 25.45 11.79 -1.10
CA LEU A 233 24.26 11.91 -1.98
C LEU A 233 23.37 10.66 -1.94
N LEU A 234 23.98 9.46 -1.84
CA LEU A 234 23.25 8.19 -1.71
C LEU A 234 22.53 8.05 -0.35
N CYS A 235 22.93 8.83 0.66
CA CYS A 235 22.29 8.86 1.97
C CYS A 235 21.08 9.80 2.06
N ILE A 236 20.85 10.64 1.05
CA ILE A 236 19.66 11.49 0.98
C ILE A 236 18.43 10.58 0.79
N PRO A 237 17.39 10.72 1.63
CA PRO A 237 16.12 10.01 1.44
C PRO A 237 15.51 10.29 0.06
N LEU A 238 14.94 9.26 -0.57
CA LEU A 238 14.36 9.37 -1.92
C LEU A 238 13.24 10.44 -1.98
N TYR A 239 12.39 10.53 -0.96
CA TYR A 239 11.33 11.55 -0.92
C TYR A 239 11.91 12.98 -0.91
N CYS A 240 13.10 13.19 -0.33
CA CYS A 240 13.77 14.49 -0.32
C CYS A 240 14.24 14.87 -1.71
N TRP A 241 14.83 13.93 -2.45
CA TRP A 241 15.19 14.14 -3.85
C TRP A 241 13.98 14.58 -4.67
N MET A 242 12.85 13.89 -4.51
CA MET A 242 11.61 14.21 -5.21
C MET A 242 11.08 15.59 -4.82
N ALA A 243 11.01 15.90 -3.52
CA ALA A 243 10.58 17.21 -3.04
C ALA A 243 11.47 18.35 -3.58
N ILE A 244 12.78 18.17 -3.57
CA ILE A 244 13.74 19.18 -4.06
C ILE A 244 13.60 19.38 -5.56
N VAL A 245 13.51 18.29 -6.34
CA VAL A 245 13.34 18.38 -7.80
C VAL A 245 12.00 19.03 -8.16
N CYS A 246 10.90 18.61 -7.52
CA CYS A 246 9.58 19.20 -7.73
C CYS A 246 9.55 20.67 -7.32
N GLY A 247 10.14 21.01 -6.18
CA GLY A 247 10.24 22.39 -5.71
C GLY A 247 11.02 23.25 -6.68
N LEU A 248 12.18 22.79 -7.14
CA LEU A 248 12.99 23.50 -8.12
C LEU A 248 12.22 23.71 -9.44
N TYR A 249 11.52 22.69 -9.93
CA TYR A 249 10.69 22.80 -11.12
C TYR A 249 9.58 23.86 -10.95
N PHE A 250 8.72 23.72 -9.95
CA PHE A 250 7.57 24.62 -9.80
C PHE A 250 7.97 26.04 -9.39
N PHE A 251 9.00 26.20 -8.55
CA PHE A 251 9.38 27.52 -8.04
C PHE A 251 10.23 28.29 -9.05
N VAL A 252 11.14 27.61 -9.74
CA VAL A 252 12.13 28.25 -10.61
C VAL A 252 11.72 28.21 -12.08
N LEU A 253 11.22 27.07 -12.58
CA LEU A 253 10.89 26.93 -14.00
C LEU A 253 9.47 27.42 -14.31
N GLU A 254 8.47 27.02 -13.52
CA GLU A 254 7.08 27.46 -13.76
C GLU A 254 6.70 28.77 -13.06
N HIS A 255 7.54 29.26 -12.15
CA HIS A 255 7.23 30.42 -11.29
C HIS A 255 5.88 30.30 -10.56
N HIS A 256 5.46 29.07 -10.25
CA HIS A 256 4.20 28.75 -9.59
C HIS A 256 4.46 28.03 -8.26
N PRO A 257 4.75 28.77 -7.17
CA PRO A 257 5.19 28.16 -5.91
C PRO A 257 4.12 27.30 -5.24
N ALA A 258 2.83 27.45 -5.56
CA ALA A 258 1.76 26.58 -5.08
C ALA A 258 1.71 25.20 -5.80
N GLY A 259 2.46 25.02 -6.89
CA GLY A 259 2.34 23.85 -7.76
C GLY A 259 2.54 22.50 -7.06
N LEU A 260 3.57 22.41 -6.20
CA LEU A 260 3.82 21.18 -5.43
C LEU A 260 2.65 20.85 -4.49
N ALA A 261 2.13 21.85 -3.77
CA ALA A 261 1.00 21.67 -2.87
C ALA A 261 -0.30 21.30 -3.60
N ILE A 262 -0.51 21.77 -4.84
CA ILE A 262 -1.67 21.38 -5.66
C ILE A 262 -1.64 19.88 -5.95
N TYR A 263 -0.49 19.35 -6.36
CA TYR A 263 -0.34 17.92 -6.61
C TYR A 263 -0.38 17.09 -5.33
N LEU A 264 0.11 17.64 -4.21
CA LEU A 264 -0.05 17.03 -2.89
C LEU A 264 -1.52 16.99 -2.46
N GLN A 265 -2.32 18.02 -2.79
CA GLN A 265 -3.76 18.06 -2.54
C GLN A 265 -4.52 17.08 -3.43
N LYS A 266 -4.08 16.82 -4.68
CA LYS A 266 -4.70 15.78 -5.53
C LYS A 266 -4.71 14.40 -4.86
N LEU A 267 -3.77 14.12 -3.95
CA LEU A 267 -3.75 12.86 -3.20
C LEU A 267 -4.96 12.70 -2.29
N THR A 268 -5.51 13.80 -1.78
CA THR A 268 -6.63 13.76 -0.84
C THR A 268 -7.92 13.31 -1.52
N ALA A 269 -8.03 13.47 -2.85
CA ALA A 269 -9.13 12.91 -3.65
C ALA A 269 -9.10 11.38 -3.66
N HIS A 270 -7.94 10.77 -3.47
CA HIS A 270 -7.74 9.32 -3.39
C HIS A 270 -7.37 8.86 -1.98
N ALA A 271 -7.76 9.61 -0.95
CA ALA A 271 -7.37 9.39 0.45
C ALA A 271 -7.66 7.96 0.95
N THR A 272 -8.77 7.34 0.51
CA THR A 272 -9.11 5.95 0.85
C THR A 272 -8.03 4.97 0.40
N LEU A 273 -7.48 5.13 -0.81
CA LEU A 273 -6.42 4.23 -1.31
C LEU A 273 -5.16 4.36 -0.47
N TYR A 274 -4.73 5.58 -0.12
CA TYR A 274 -3.55 5.80 0.73
C TYR A 274 -3.71 5.26 2.15
N ILE A 275 -4.91 5.38 2.72
CA ILE A 275 -5.25 4.76 4.01
C ILE A 275 -5.14 3.25 3.92
N GLN A 276 -5.72 2.64 2.88
CA GLN A 276 -5.66 1.19 2.68
C GLN A 276 -4.22 0.69 2.54
N ILE A 277 -3.33 1.45 1.88
CA ILE A 277 -1.89 1.15 1.80
C ILE A 277 -1.29 1.13 3.21
N GLY A 278 -1.61 2.13 4.03
CA GLY A 278 -1.18 2.16 5.43
C GLY A 278 -1.65 0.94 6.22
N LEU A 279 -2.91 0.52 6.06
CA LEU A 279 -3.45 -0.66 6.73
C LEU A 279 -2.83 -1.98 6.25
N TYR A 280 -2.51 -2.09 4.95
CA TYR A 280 -1.81 -3.25 4.39
C TYR A 280 -0.35 -3.35 4.85
N VAL A 281 0.36 -2.21 4.87
CA VAL A 281 1.70 -2.13 5.46
C VAL A 281 1.67 -2.54 6.93
N TRP A 282 0.67 -2.05 7.68
CA TRP A 282 0.49 -2.42 9.06
C TRP A 282 0.21 -3.93 9.22
N THR A 283 -0.62 -4.51 8.36
CA THR A 283 -0.87 -5.97 8.30
C THR A 283 0.42 -6.75 8.10
N GLY A 284 1.26 -6.35 7.13
CA GLY A 284 2.54 -7.02 6.87
C GLY A 284 3.52 -6.95 8.06
N ILE A 285 3.50 -5.84 8.80
CA ILE A 285 4.34 -5.67 9.99
C ILE A 285 3.78 -6.44 11.20
N LEU A 286 2.46 -6.55 11.32
CA LEU A 286 1.85 -7.46 12.30
C LEU A 286 2.21 -8.92 11.99
N LEU A 287 2.20 -9.31 10.71
CA LEU A 287 2.59 -10.65 10.26
C LEU A 287 4.05 -10.97 10.63
N ARG A 288 4.99 -10.02 10.46
CA ARG A 288 6.40 -10.16 10.89
C ARG A 288 6.53 -10.63 12.33
N ASP A 289 5.71 -10.05 13.19
CA ASP A 289 5.79 -10.24 14.63
C ASP A 289 5.06 -11.51 15.10
N THR A 290 4.40 -12.22 14.17
CA THR A 290 3.85 -13.55 14.42
C THR A 290 4.88 -14.66 14.18
N SER A 291 4.73 -15.78 14.89
CA SER A 291 5.52 -17.00 14.66
C SER A 291 5.11 -17.78 13.40
N LEU A 292 4.15 -17.29 12.60
CA LEU A 292 3.59 -17.98 11.44
C LEU A 292 4.67 -18.41 10.43
N GLY A 293 5.58 -17.50 10.08
CA GLY A 293 6.67 -17.78 9.14
C GLY A 293 7.56 -18.91 9.63
N ARG A 294 8.01 -18.85 10.89
CA ARG A 294 8.85 -19.90 11.51
C ARG A 294 8.14 -21.26 11.55
N ARG A 295 6.87 -21.29 11.95
CA ARG A 295 6.07 -22.53 12.01
C ARG A 295 5.86 -23.14 10.62
N PHE A 296 5.73 -22.33 9.57
CA PHE A 296 5.71 -22.81 8.20
C PHE A 296 7.02 -23.54 7.83
N PHE A 297 8.18 -22.97 8.17
CA PHE A 297 9.47 -23.63 7.94
C PHE A 297 9.60 -24.96 8.69
N ASP A 298 9.04 -25.07 9.89
CA ASP A 298 9.06 -26.31 10.67
C ASP A 298 8.30 -27.46 9.97
N LEU A 299 7.34 -27.16 9.08
CA LEU A 299 6.67 -28.17 8.24
C LEU A 299 7.60 -28.78 7.20
N LEU A 300 8.53 -27.98 6.68
CA LEU A 300 9.44 -28.34 5.59
C LEU A 300 10.73 -29.01 6.10
N LYS A 301 11.18 -28.70 7.32
CA LYS A 301 12.42 -29.22 7.92
C LYS A 301 12.58 -30.76 7.85
N PRO A 302 11.55 -31.59 8.17
CA PRO A 302 11.68 -33.05 8.14
C PRO A 302 12.02 -33.62 6.74
N TRP A 303 11.73 -32.87 5.68
CA TRP A 303 11.93 -33.30 4.30
C TRP A 303 13.37 -33.12 3.81
N LYS A 304 14.20 -32.33 4.52
CA LYS A 304 15.58 -32.01 4.14
C LYS A 304 15.71 -31.69 2.65
N LEU A 305 14.88 -30.77 2.20
CA LEU A 305 14.83 -30.35 0.81
C LEU A 305 16.16 -29.69 0.41
N PRO A 306 16.66 -29.93 -0.82
CA PRO A 306 17.82 -29.22 -1.31
C PRO A 306 17.54 -27.71 -1.36
N SER A 307 18.59 -26.91 -1.16
CA SER A 307 18.50 -25.46 -1.01
C SER A 307 17.76 -24.77 -2.16
N GLU A 308 17.94 -25.27 -3.38
CA GLU A 308 17.36 -24.75 -4.62
C GLU A 308 15.85 -24.97 -4.69
N LEU A 309 15.40 -26.18 -4.32
CA LEU A 309 13.98 -26.52 -4.29
C LEU A 309 13.28 -25.80 -3.13
N LEU A 310 13.96 -25.69 -1.98
CA LEU A 310 13.48 -24.93 -0.84
C LEU A 310 13.30 -23.45 -1.21
N ALA A 311 14.23 -22.84 -1.95
CA ALA A 311 14.10 -21.47 -2.43
C ALA A 311 12.87 -21.29 -3.33
N VAL A 312 12.63 -22.20 -4.27
CA VAL A 312 11.43 -22.18 -5.13
C VAL A 312 10.15 -22.25 -4.31
N ILE A 313 10.06 -23.18 -3.35
CA ILE A 313 8.89 -23.32 -2.49
C ILE A 313 8.67 -22.06 -1.65
N ILE A 314 9.74 -21.48 -1.09
CA ILE A 314 9.65 -20.27 -0.28
C ILE A 314 9.14 -19.10 -1.11
N VAL A 315 9.70 -18.87 -2.30
CA VAL A 315 9.30 -17.75 -3.15
C VAL A 315 7.82 -17.90 -3.58
N VAL A 316 7.38 -19.11 -3.93
CA VAL A 316 5.98 -19.39 -4.27
C VAL A 316 5.06 -19.16 -3.07
N VAL A 317 5.42 -19.65 -1.88
CA VAL A 317 4.58 -19.50 -0.68
C VAL A 317 4.59 -18.04 -0.17
N ALA A 318 5.71 -17.33 -0.30
CA ALA A 318 5.83 -15.93 0.06
C ALA A 318 4.98 -15.00 -0.80
N ALA A 319 4.51 -15.46 -1.96
CA ALA A 319 3.56 -14.71 -2.78
C ALA A 319 2.24 -14.43 -2.03
N LEU A 320 1.79 -15.33 -1.14
CA LEU A 320 0.58 -15.14 -0.33
C LEU A 320 0.70 -13.94 0.63
N PRO A 321 1.67 -13.88 1.56
CA PRO A 321 1.83 -12.72 2.43
C PRO A 321 2.18 -11.44 1.66
N THR A 322 2.79 -11.54 0.48
CA THR A 322 3.02 -10.40 -0.42
C THR A 322 1.69 -9.83 -0.92
N ALA A 323 0.78 -10.68 -1.41
CA ALA A 323 -0.54 -10.24 -1.84
C ALA A 323 -1.31 -9.53 -0.71
N TYR A 324 -1.22 -10.09 0.51
CA TYR A 324 -1.92 -9.57 1.70
C TYR A 324 -1.27 -8.37 2.38
N SER A 325 -0.03 -8.02 2.06
CA SER A 325 0.63 -6.82 2.57
C SER A 325 0.70 -5.70 1.54
N GLY A 326 0.30 -5.98 0.29
CA GLY A 326 0.27 -5.03 -0.83
C GLY A 326 1.64 -4.49 -1.24
N ALA A 327 2.72 -4.82 -0.52
CA ALA A 327 4.01 -4.16 -0.64
C ALA A 327 5.15 -5.18 -0.57
N SER A 328 5.78 -5.38 -1.74
CA SER A 328 6.93 -6.26 -1.96
C SER A 328 8.03 -6.10 -0.90
N GLY A 329 8.41 -4.84 -0.62
CA GLY A 329 9.43 -4.53 0.38
C GLY A 329 9.05 -4.85 1.83
N ILE A 330 7.76 -4.82 2.19
CA ILE A 330 7.30 -5.12 3.56
C ILE A 330 7.48 -6.60 3.87
N VAL A 331 7.22 -7.50 2.92
CA VAL A 331 7.48 -8.94 3.10
C VAL A 331 8.96 -9.23 3.26
N VAL A 332 9.82 -8.56 2.48
CA VAL A 332 11.27 -8.68 2.64
C VAL A 332 11.69 -8.21 4.05
N LEU A 333 11.13 -7.08 4.53
CA LEU A 333 11.39 -6.59 5.88
C LEU A 333 10.83 -7.52 6.98
N ALA A 334 9.72 -8.18 6.71
CA ALA A 334 9.02 -9.03 7.66
C ALA A 334 9.62 -10.43 7.79
N LEU A 335 9.79 -11.11 6.66
CA LEU A 335 10.17 -12.51 6.60
C LEU A 335 11.61 -12.72 6.11
N GLY A 336 12.27 -11.69 5.58
CA GLY A 336 13.51 -11.86 4.85
C GLY A 336 14.67 -12.42 5.67
N ALA A 337 14.83 -12.02 6.94
CA ALA A 337 15.83 -12.61 7.84
C ALA A 337 15.54 -14.10 8.12
N THR A 338 14.27 -14.47 8.30
CA THR A 338 13.86 -15.86 8.51
C THR A 338 14.07 -16.70 7.25
N VAL A 339 13.67 -16.19 6.08
CA VAL A 339 13.89 -16.82 4.77
C VAL A 339 15.39 -17.04 4.54
N PHE A 340 16.20 -16.01 4.74
CA PHE A 340 17.65 -16.08 4.55
C PHE A 340 18.30 -17.11 5.47
N THR A 341 18.00 -17.06 6.77
CA THR A 341 18.60 -17.97 7.76
C THR A 341 18.19 -19.43 7.54
N GLU A 342 16.94 -19.70 7.19
CA GLU A 342 16.46 -21.06 6.91
C GLU A 342 17.05 -21.60 5.60
N LEU A 343 17.22 -20.77 4.57
CA LEU A 343 17.93 -21.16 3.35
C LEU A 343 19.42 -21.45 3.60
N ARG A 344 20.10 -20.62 4.39
CA ARG A 344 21.49 -20.85 4.79
C ARG A 344 21.64 -22.14 5.61
N ARG A 345 20.70 -22.44 6.51
CA ARG A 345 20.65 -23.70 7.26
C ARG A 345 20.45 -24.92 6.35
N ALA A 346 19.69 -24.77 5.26
CA ALA A 346 19.50 -25.80 4.25
C ALA A 346 20.69 -25.96 3.28
N GLY A 347 21.77 -25.18 3.46
CA GLY A 347 22.98 -25.27 2.63
C GLY A 347 23.03 -24.32 1.43
N ALA A 348 22.09 -23.36 1.30
CA ALA A 348 22.14 -22.37 0.22
C ALA A 348 23.42 -21.52 0.30
N THR A 349 24.01 -21.18 -0.84
CA THR A 349 25.05 -20.13 -0.91
C THR A 349 24.49 -18.80 -0.40
N GLN A 350 25.37 -17.92 0.08
CA GLN A 350 24.94 -16.59 0.55
C GLN A 350 24.22 -15.83 -0.55
N GLU A 351 24.77 -15.84 -1.76
CA GLU A 351 24.22 -15.18 -2.94
C GLU A 351 22.83 -15.69 -3.32
N ARG A 352 22.63 -17.02 -3.29
CA ARG A 352 21.33 -17.62 -3.59
C ARG A 352 20.28 -17.33 -2.52
N ALA A 353 20.69 -17.37 -1.26
CA ALA A 353 19.80 -16.99 -0.16
C ALA A 353 19.37 -15.51 -0.28
N LEU A 354 20.29 -14.61 -0.69
CA LEU A 354 19.97 -13.21 -0.97
C LEU A 354 19.01 -13.04 -2.15
N ALA A 355 19.22 -13.76 -3.27
CA ALA A 355 18.31 -13.75 -4.41
C ALA A 355 16.89 -14.18 -4.01
N ALA A 356 16.77 -15.34 -3.35
CA ALA A 356 15.48 -15.90 -2.96
C ALA A 356 14.75 -15.00 -1.95
N THR A 357 15.48 -14.40 -0.99
CA THR A 357 14.90 -13.43 -0.06
C THR A 357 14.38 -12.20 -0.79
N ALA A 358 15.14 -11.63 -1.72
CA ALA A 358 14.70 -10.46 -2.48
C ALA A 358 13.48 -10.78 -3.37
N MET A 359 13.44 -11.97 -3.99
CA MET A 359 12.32 -12.40 -4.83
C MET A 359 11.06 -12.77 -4.06
N SER A 360 11.19 -13.16 -2.79
CA SER A 360 10.03 -13.54 -1.95
C SER A 360 9.00 -12.41 -1.81
N GLY A 361 9.46 -11.15 -1.88
CA GLY A 361 8.60 -9.97 -1.91
C GLY A 361 7.95 -9.70 -3.27
N SER A 362 8.55 -10.10 -4.40
CA SER A 362 8.11 -9.60 -5.72
C SER A 362 6.99 -10.40 -6.38
N LEU A 363 6.99 -11.73 -6.26
CA LEU A 363 6.09 -12.56 -7.10
C LEU A 363 4.60 -12.44 -6.73
N GLY A 364 4.27 -11.98 -5.53
CA GLY A 364 2.88 -11.92 -5.06
C GLY A 364 2.10 -10.66 -5.42
N VAL A 365 2.73 -9.66 -6.05
CA VAL A 365 2.10 -8.35 -6.28
C VAL A 365 0.97 -8.39 -7.33
N VAL A 366 0.91 -9.45 -8.15
CA VAL A 366 -0.15 -9.66 -9.14
C VAL A 366 -1.31 -10.51 -8.62
N LEU A 367 -1.28 -10.94 -7.36
CA LEU A 367 -2.30 -11.81 -6.76
C LEU A 367 -3.33 -11.01 -5.94
N PRO A 368 -4.59 -11.47 -5.85
CA PRO A 368 -5.58 -10.86 -4.96
C PRO A 368 -5.19 -11.08 -3.49
N PRO A 369 -5.42 -10.13 -2.56
CA PRO A 369 -6.08 -8.82 -2.72
C PRO A 369 -5.09 -7.64 -2.90
N CYS A 370 -4.05 -7.78 -3.73
CA CYS A 370 -2.99 -6.77 -3.79
C CYS A 370 -3.50 -5.37 -4.21
N LEU A 371 -3.23 -4.39 -3.35
CA LEU A 371 -3.72 -3.02 -3.54
C LEU A 371 -3.14 -2.32 -4.77
N LEU A 372 -1.96 -2.71 -5.23
CA LEU A 372 -1.36 -2.11 -6.43
C LEU A 372 -2.25 -2.33 -7.67
N VAL A 373 -2.85 -3.51 -7.80
CA VAL A 373 -3.78 -3.84 -8.89
C VAL A 373 -5.06 -3.00 -8.80
N VAL A 374 -5.57 -2.80 -7.58
CA VAL A 374 -6.75 -1.94 -7.34
C VAL A 374 -6.48 -0.51 -7.75
N ILE A 375 -5.29 0.02 -7.46
CA ILE A 375 -4.91 1.38 -7.83
C ILE A 375 -4.91 1.52 -9.36
N VAL A 376 -4.34 0.54 -10.07
CA VAL A 376 -4.38 0.49 -11.54
C VAL A 376 -5.83 0.56 -12.05
N ALA A 377 -6.72 -0.31 -11.55
CA ALA A 377 -8.12 -0.34 -11.96
C ALA A 377 -8.90 0.93 -11.56
N SER A 378 -8.58 1.53 -10.41
CA SER A 378 -9.25 2.75 -9.93
C SER A 378 -8.88 4.00 -10.72
N LEU A 379 -7.66 4.04 -11.27
CA LEU A 379 -7.16 5.17 -12.05
C LEU A 379 -7.43 5.02 -13.55
N ASN A 380 -7.78 3.82 -14.02
CA ASN A 380 -7.97 3.52 -15.44
C ASN A 380 -9.27 2.76 -15.67
N LEU A 381 -10.23 3.42 -16.30
CA LEU A 381 -11.57 2.86 -16.56
C LEU A 381 -11.60 1.77 -17.67
N ASP A 382 -10.48 1.55 -18.37
CA ASP A 382 -10.38 0.58 -19.46
C ASP A 382 -10.07 -0.86 -18.98
N VAL A 383 -9.84 -1.07 -17.67
CA VAL A 383 -9.54 -2.38 -17.08
C VAL A 383 -10.24 -2.55 -15.75
N THR A 384 -10.69 -3.77 -15.45
CA THR A 384 -11.28 -4.11 -14.15
C THR A 384 -10.32 -4.89 -13.26
N THR A 385 -10.55 -4.82 -11.94
CA THR A 385 -9.74 -5.55 -10.97
C THR A 385 -9.80 -7.07 -11.18
N ASP A 386 -10.98 -7.60 -11.49
CA ASP A 386 -11.20 -9.02 -11.78
C ASP A 386 -10.37 -9.51 -12.98
N GLU A 387 -10.34 -8.73 -14.07
CA GLU A 387 -9.56 -9.07 -15.26
C GLU A 387 -8.05 -9.04 -14.98
N LEU A 388 -7.58 -8.04 -14.24
CA LEU A 388 -6.17 -7.94 -13.86
C LEU A 388 -5.75 -9.09 -12.94
N PHE A 389 -6.57 -9.48 -11.96
CA PHE A 389 -6.25 -10.64 -11.11
C PHE A 389 -6.34 -11.97 -11.85
N TYR A 390 -7.28 -12.11 -12.79
CA TYR A 390 -7.39 -13.29 -13.65
C TYR A 390 -6.09 -13.52 -14.45
N TRP A 391 -5.56 -12.47 -15.07
CA TRP A 391 -4.28 -12.54 -15.77
C TRP A 391 -3.08 -12.54 -14.82
N GLY A 392 -3.20 -11.90 -13.67
CA GLY A 392 -2.20 -11.87 -12.60
C GLY A 392 -1.85 -13.26 -12.09
N TRP A 393 -2.84 -14.12 -11.85
CA TRP A 393 -2.59 -15.52 -11.49
C TRP A 393 -1.77 -16.26 -12.56
N ARG A 394 -2.02 -16.00 -13.85
CA ARG A 394 -1.27 -16.63 -14.96
C ARG A 394 0.17 -16.12 -15.01
N VAL A 395 0.38 -14.82 -14.83
CA VAL A 395 1.73 -14.23 -14.73
C VAL A 395 2.49 -14.76 -13.52
N PHE A 396 1.81 -14.95 -12.39
CA PHE A 396 2.37 -15.61 -11.21
C PHE A 396 2.79 -17.06 -11.51
N ALA A 397 1.94 -17.83 -12.20
CA ALA A 397 2.27 -19.20 -12.59
C ALA A 397 3.46 -19.26 -13.55
N VAL A 398 3.53 -18.34 -14.54
CA VAL A 398 4.65 -18.22 -15.47
C VAL A 398 5.94 -17.85 -14.74
N SER A 399 5.92 -16.81 -13.90
CA SER A 399 7.11 -16.39 -13.13
C SER A 399 7.61 -17.47 -12.17
N SER A 400 6.70 -18.17 -11.47
CA SER A 400 7.03 -19.28 -10.58
C SER A 400 7.64 -20.46 -11.35
N THR A 401 7.09 -20.77 -12.52
CA THR A 401 7.61 -21.84 -13.40
C THR A 401 8.99 -21.47 -13.94
N LEU A 402 9.18 -20.24 -14.40
CA LEU A 402 10.47 -19.74 -14.85
C LEU A 402 11.49 -19.71 -13.70
N PHE A 403 11.08 -19.37 -12.49
CA PHE A 403 11.95 -19.44 -11.32
C PHE A 403 12.41 -20.87 -11.04
N LEU A 404 11.50 -21.84 -11.13
CA LEU A 404 11.83 -23.26 -11.03
C LEU A 404 12.81 -23.69 -12.12
N ILE A 405 12.56 -23.32 -13.37
CA ILE A 405 13.41 -23.67 -14.52
C ILE A 405 14.81 -23.07 -14.36
N VAL A 406 14.91 -21.78 -14.02
CA VAL A 406 16.19 -21.11 -13.81
C VAL A 406 16.93 -21.77 -12.64
N SER A 407 16.26 -21.99 -11.51
CA SER A 407 16.81 -22.67 -10.33
C SER A 407 17.31 -24.09 -10.66
N TRP A 408 16.62 -24.80 -11.57
CA TRP A 408 17.05 -26.11 -12.05
C TRP A 408 18.33 -26.05 -12.89
N PHE A 409 18.45 -25.07 -13.78
CA PHE A 409 19.64 -24.88 -14.61
C PHE A 409 20.84 -24.33 -13.82
N THR A 410 20.61 -23.52 -12.79
CA THR A 410 21.67 -22.93 -11.96
C THR A 410 22.03 -23.78 -10.74
N ARG A 411 21.47 -24.99 -10.63
CA ARG A 411 21.69 -25.86 -9.46
C ARG A 411 23.17 -26.23 -9.29
N THR A 412 23.62 -26.19 -8.04
CA THR A 412 24.98 -26.61 -7.67
C THR A 412 24.97 -27.99 -7.03
N GLU A 413 23.87 -28.36 -6.37
CA GLU A 413 23.68 -29.69 -5.80
C GLU A 413 22.66 -30.52 -6.59
N SER A 414 22.76 -31.84 -6.49
CA SER A 414 21.73 -32.73 -7.02
C SER A 414 20.43 -32.56 -6.23
N TRP A 415 19.28 -32.44 -6.89
CA TRP A 415 17.95 -32.37 -6.26
C TRP A 415 17.50 -33.73 -5.65
N LYS A 416 18.39 -34.41 -4.91
CA LYS A 416 18.08 -35.64 -4.20
C LYS A 416 17.50 -35.30 -2.85
N ILE A 417 16.18 -35.40 -2.73
CA ILE A 417 15.47 -35.24 -1.45
C ILE A 417 15.87 -36.41 -0.55
N LYS A 418 16.42 -36.13 0.64
CA LYS A 418 16.82 -37.13 1.64
C LYS A 418 15.98 -36.97 2.91
N PRO A 419 14.69 -37.34 2.87
CA PRO A 419 13.78 -37.10 3.98
C PRO A 419 14.22 -37.90 5.22
N GLU A 420 13.97 -37.35 6.40
CA GLU A 420 14.19 -38.09 7.65
C GLU A 420 13.27 -39.32 7.77
N SER A 421 13.67 -40.32 8.56
CA SER A 421 12.79 -41.44 8.88
C SER A 421 11.52 -40.93 9.56
N GLY A 422 10.36 -41.27 8.98
CA GLY A 422 9.07 -40.78 9.45
C GLY A 422 8.82 -39.28 9.20
N ALA A 423 9.46 -38.67 8.19
CA ALA A 423 9.31 -37.25 7.84
C ALA A 423 7.85 -36.77 7.77
N PHE A 424 6.96 -37.57 7.18
CA PHE A 424 5.53 -37.27 7.13
C PHE A 424 4.90 -37.17 8.53
N GLY A 425 5.22 -38.10 9.43
CA GLY A 425 4.74 -38.08 10.81
C GLY A 425 5.22 -36.85 11.58
N LYS A 426 6.49 -36.47 11.41
CA LYS A 426 7.06 -35.26 12.02
C LYS A 426 6.45 -33.98 11.43
N SER A 427 6.26 -33.92 10.11
CA SER A 427 5.63 -32.78 9.43
C SER A 427 4.17 -32.63 9.85
N TRP A 428 3.43 -33.73 10.01
CA TRP A 428 2.05 -33.71 10.53
C TRP A 428 1.98 -33.27 12.00
N GLN A 429 2.96 -33.65 12.82
CA GLN A 429 3.06 -33.15 14.20
C GLN A 429 3.33 -31.64 14.22
N ALA A 430 4.19 -31.13 13.33
CA ALA A 430 4.43 -29.70 13.14
C ALA A 430 3.22 -28.97 12.52
N PHE A 431 2.36 -29.67 11.78
CA PHE A 431 1.12 -29.11 11.24
C PHE A 431 0.11 -28.78 12.33
N LYS A 432 0.05 -29.52 13.45
CA LYS A 432 -0.89 -29.23 14.54
C LYS A 432 -0.83 -27.78 15.04
N PRO A 433 0.34 -27.25 15.45
CA PRO A 433 0.43 -25.85 15.85
C PRO A 433 0.16 -24.89 14.70
N PHE A 434 0.65 -25.17 13.48
CA PHE A 434 0.42 -24.33 12.31
C PHE A 434 -1.06 -24.25 11.90
N GLY A 435 -1.77 -25.38 11.96
CA GLY A 435 -3.19 -25.50 11.63
C GLY A 435 -4.10 -24.71 12.57
N ILE A 436 -3.68 -24.45 13.81
CA ILE A 436 -4.40 -23.54 14.72
C ILE A 436 -4.40 -22.12 14.15
N TYR A 437 -3.26 -21.63 13.64
CA TYR A 437 -3.20 -20.29 13.01
C TYR A 437 -4.11 -20.23 11.79
N MET A 438 -4.04 -21.24 10.91
CA MET A 438 -4.87 -21.28 9.71
C MET A 438 -6.37 -21.32 10.05
N LEU A 439 -6.77 -22.18 11.01
CA LEU A 439 -8.16 -22.29 11.45
C LEU A 439 -8.66 -20.96 12.02
N VAL A 440 -7.87 -20.30 12.86
CA VAL A 440 -8.27 -19.02 13.44
C VAL A 440 -8.35 -17.92 12.39
N SER A 441 -7.36 -17.82 11.48
CA SER A 441 -7.43 -16.87 10.36
C SER A 441 -8.70 -17.05 9.55
N VAL A 442 -9.01 -18.29 9.15
CA VAL A 442 -10.22 -18.62 8.39
C VAL A 442 -11.48 -18.32 9.20
N ALA A 443 -11.52 -18.67 10.49
CA ALA A 443 -12.66 -18.43 11.36
C ALA A 443 -12.95 -16.93 11.54
N ILE A 444 -11.91 -16.10 11.68
CA ILE A 444 -12.06 -14.64 11.82
C ILE A 444 -12.57 -14.03 10.52
N VAL A 445 -11.95 -14.38 9.39
CA VAL A 445 -12.40 -13.89 8.08
C VAL A 445 -13.84 -14.31 7.83
N LEU A 446 -14.17 -15.58 8.07
CA LEU A 446 -15.54 -16.11 7.91
C LEU A 446 -16.53 -15.42 8.86
N ALA A 447 -16.18 -15.20 10.12
CA ALA A 447 -17.04 -14.51 11.08
C ALA A 447 -17.33 -13.07 10.65
N ILE A 448 -16.33 -12.36 10.11
CA ILE A 448 -16.50 -10.98 9.64
C ILE A 448 -17.33 -10.96 8.35
N VAL A 449 -17.01 -11.82 7.37
CA VAL A 449 -17.73 -11.96 6.09
C VAL A 449 -19.20 -12.31 6.32
N LEU A 450 -19.49 -13.32 7.14
CA LEU A 450 -20.88 -13.72 7.44
C LEU A 450 -21.61 -12.70 8.32
N GLY A 451 -20.91 -12.11 9.29
CA GLY A 451 -21.47 -11.11 10.20
C GLY A 451 -21.86 -9.82 9.47
N LEU A 452 -20.95 -9.30 8.65
CA LEU A 452 -21.16 -8.09 7.86
C LEU A 452 -21.91 -8.35 6.55
N GLY A 453 -22.12 -9.61 6.15
CA GLY A 453 -22.74 -9.95 4.86
C GLY A 453 -21.95 -9.39 3.67
N THR A 454 -20.62 -9.39 3.78
CA THR A 454 -19.70 -8.88 2.76
C THR A 454 -18.98 -10.04 2.09
N HIS A 455 -18.16 -9.73 1.09
CA HIS A 455 -17.20 -10.67 0.51
C HIS A 455 -15.79 -10.40 1.05
N PHE A 456 -14.86 -11.34 0.86
CA PHE A 456 -13.44 -11.11 1.12
C PHE A 456 -12.76 -10.80 -0.22
N ASP A 457 -12.67 -9.51 -0.52
CA ASP A 457 -12.17 -8.94 -1.76
C ASP A 457 -11.12 -7.86 -1.46
N GLU A 458 -10.53 -7.30 -2.51
CA GLU A 458 -9.53 -6.24 -2.43
C GLU A 458 -9.98 -4.95 -1.75
N HIS A 459 -11.29 -4.69 -1.71
CA HIS A 459 -11.87 -3.48 -1.12
C HIS A 459 -12.10 -3.66 0.39
N THR A 460 -12.40 -4.88 0.84
CA THR A 460 -12.67 -5.22 2.25
C THR A 460 -11.45 -5.77 2.98
N ALA A 461 -10.53 -6.43 2.27
CA ALA A 461 -9.29 -6.98 2.82
C ALA A 461 -8.42 -6.00 3.62
N PRO A 462 -8.23 -4.71 3.22
CA PRO A 462 -7.42 -3.76 3.99
C PRO A 462 -7.97 -3.53 5.41
N TYR A 463 -9.26 -3.78 5.64
CA TYR A 463 -9.90 -3.59 6.95
C TYR A 463 -9.99 -4.90 7.73
N ILE A 464 -10.23 -6.03 7.05
CA ILE A 464 -10.36 -7.35 7.69
C ILE A 464 -9.00 -7.88 8.16
N LEU A 465 -7.95 -7.71 7.36
CA LEU A 465 -6.64 -8.30 7.61
C LEU A 465 -5.93 -7.75 8.85
N PRO A 466 -5.91 -6.43 9.13
CA PRO A 466 -5.32 -5.92 10.37
C PRO A 466 -6.00 -6.51 11.61
N ILE A 467 -7.34 -6.62 11.58
CA ILE A 467 -8.12 -7.21 12.69
C ILE A 467 -7.75 -8.68 12.88
N ALA A 468 -7.68 -9.44 11.77
CA ALA A 468 -7.26 -10.83 11.80
C ALA A 468 -5.83 -10.98 12.33
N MET A 469 -4.89 -10.15 11.89
CA MET A 469 -3.50 -10.19 12.35
C MET A 469 -3.36 -9.83 13.83
N LEU A 470 -4.11 -8.83 14.34
CA LEU A 470 -4.12 -8.50 15.77
C LEU A 470 -4.63 -9.66 16.64
N ALA A 471 -5.67 -10.35 16.18
CA ALA A 471 -6.19 -11.52 16.86
C ALA A 471 -5.20 -12.70 16.82
N LEU A 472 -4.57 -12.95 15.67
CA LEU A 472 -3.53 -13.98 15.53
C LEU A 472 -2.33 -13.69 16.43
N LEU A 473 -1.86 -12.44 16.48
CA LEU A 473 -0.76 -12.04 17.36
C LEU A 473 -1.12 -12.28 18.84
N SER A 474 -2.36 -11.98 19.22
CA SER A 474 -2.86 -12.23 20.58
C SER A 474 -2.87 -13.72 20.94
N ILE A 475 -3.17 -14.59 19.96
CA ILE A 475 -3.16 -16.05 20.13
C ILE A 475 -1.74 -16.60 20.12
N ASP A 476 -0.89 -16.11 19.23
CA ASP A 476 0.53 -16.46 19.15
C ASP A 476 1.22 -16.20 20.49
N TYR A 477 0.97 -15.03 21.09
CA TYR A 477 1.48 -14.70 22.41
C TYR A 477 1.02 -15.70 23.49
N LYS A 478 -0.26 -16.11 23.47
CA LYS A 478 -0.79 -17.12 24.42
C LYS A 478 -0.16 -18.50 24.21
N ILE A 479 -0.01 -18.93 22.96
CA ILE A 479 0.58 -20.23 22.61
C ILE A 479 2.05 -20.26 22.98
N SER A 480 2.82 -19.25 22.56
CA SER A 480 4.25 -19.12 22.86
C SER A 480 4.51 -19.09 24.37
N LYS A 481 3.72 -18.31 25.13
CA LYS A 481 3.82 -18.28 26.60
C LYS A 481 3.58 -19.65 27.23
N ARG A 482 2.63 -20.43 26.70
CA ARG A 482 2.34 -21.79 27.18
C ARG A 482 3.46 -22.76 26.83
N GLU A 483 4.03 -22.68 25.63
CA GLU A 483 5.19 -23.48 25.20
C GLU A 483 6.42 -23.21 26.09
N HIS A 484 6.71 -21.94 26.39
CA HIS A 484 7.80 -21.55 27.29
C HIS A 484 7.57 -21.98 28.75
N ALA A 485 6.34 -21.90 29.25
CA ALA A 485 6.00 -22.37 30.59
C ALA A 485 6.19 -23.89 30.76
N VAL A 486 5.96 -24.67 29.69
CA VAL A 486 6.15 -26.12 29.68
C VAL A 486 7.62 -26.51 29.50
N ALA A 487 8.40 -25.72 28.75
CA ALA A 487 9.79 -26.04 28.43
C ALA A 487 10.80 -25.73 29.56
N GLY A 488 10.38 -25.09 30.65
CA GLY A 488 11.25 -24.77 31.80
C GLY A 488 12.49 -23.91 31.49
N SER A 489 12.57 -23.33 30.28
CA SER A 489 13.78 -22.68 29.77
C SER A 489 13.70 -21.16 29.92
N VAL A 490 14.71 -20.61 30.60
CA VAL A 490 14.97 -19.16 30.80
C VAL A 490 15.59 -18.57 29.52
N HIS A 491 14.91 -18.72 28.39
CA HIS A 491 15.17 -17.88 27.22
C HIS A 491 13.99 -16.93 27.10
N THR A 492 14.14 -15.79 27.77
CA THR A 492 13.36 -14.57 27.58
C THR A 492 13.38 -14.23 26.09
N GLN A 493 12.41 -14.75 25.33
CA GLN A 493 11.94 -14.00 24.17
C GLN A 493 11.51 -12.65 24.74
N GLU A 494 12.18 -11.58 24.33
CA GLU A 494 11.72 -10.21 24.62
C GLU A 494 10.24 -10.18 24.30
N GLU A 495 9.39 -9.85 25.28
CA GLU A 495 7.97 -9.63 25.04
C GLU A 495 7.85 -8.71 23.83
N VAL A 496 7.29 -9.22 22.73
CA VAL A 496 6.90 -8.39 21.59
C VAL A 496 5.76 -7.52 22.09
N LYS A 497 6.12 -6.40 22.74
CA LYS A 497 5.17 -5.42 23.19
C LYS A 497 4.56 -4.85 21.93
N LEU A 498 3.23 -4.91 21.83
CA LEU A 498 2.46 -4.32 20.72
C LEU A 498 2.90 -2.87 20.44
N SER A 499 3.33 -2.13 21.47
CA SER A 499 3.89 -0.79 21.33
C SER A 499 5.24 -0.72 20.60
N ARG A 500 6.09 -1.75 20.63
CA ARG A 500 7.30 -1.81 19.80
C ARG A 500 6.96 -2.10 18.35
N THR A 501 6.08 -3.08 18.11
CA THR A 501 5.55 -3.45 16.78
C THR A 501 4.95 -2.24 16.07
N SER A 502 4.07 -1.52 16.76
CA SER A 502 3.39 -0.35 16.20
C SER A 502 4.29 0.85 16.00
N TYR A 503 5.35 0.98 16.81
CA TYR A 503 6.33 2.05 16.62
C TYR A 503 7.23 1.77 15.40
N ASP A 504 7.61 0.52 15.18
CA ASP A 504 8.31 0.09 13.97
C ASP A 504 7.38 0.23 12.74
N ALA A 505 6.11 -0.15 12.89
CA ALA A 505 5.09 0.04 11.88
C ALA A 505 4.94 1.50 11.46
N GLY A 506 4.85 2.42 12.43
CA GLY A 506 4.80 3.85 12.16
C GLY A 506 6.01 4.39 11.41
N SER A 507 7.21 3.84 11.67
CA SER A 507 8.43 4.28 10.97
C SER A 507 8.48 3.82 9.51
N HIS A 508 8.13 2.57 9.22
CA HIS A 508 8.07 2.05 7.85
C HIS A 508 6.93 2.69 7.06
N LEU A 509 5.76 2.83 7.68
CA LEU A 509 4.59 3.46 7.10
C LEU A 509 4.83 4.94 6.81
N GLY A 510 5.49 5.66 7.72
CA GLY A 510 5.84 7.07 7.53
C GLY A 510 6.80 7.29 6.37
N ALA A 511 7.86 6.48 6.29
CA ALA A 511 8.81 6.53 5.20
C ALA A 511 8.15 6.23 3.84
N LEU A 512 7.26 5.24 3.80
CA LEU A 512 6.54 4.87 2.58
C LEU A 512 5.51 5.93 2.17
N LEU A 513 4.66 6.40 3.09
CA LEU A 513 3.62 7.40 2.76
C LEU A 513 4.22 8.75 2.33
N LEU A 514 5.33 9.19 2.96
CA LEU A 514 6.04 10.39 2.51
C LEU A 514 6.65 10.19 1.12
N LEU A 515 7.30 9.05 0.88
CA LEU A 515 7.85 8.72 -0.43
C LEU A 515 6.76 8.75 -1.51
N MET A 516 5.65 8.08 -1.27
CA MET A 516 4.51 8.03 -2.19
C MET A 516 3.89 9.40 -2.45
N GLY A 517 3.72 10.21 -1.41
CA GLY A 517 3.14 11.55 -1.57
C GLY A 517 3.98 12.45 -2.47
N LEU A 518 5.31 12.41 -2.29
CA LEU A 518 6.24 13.15 -3.16
C LEU A 518 6.41 12.49 -4.53
N SER A 519 6.18 11.18 -4.64
CA SER A 519 6.15 10.45 -5.91
C SER A 519 5.01 10.90 -6.81
N ALA A 520 3.82 11.11 -6.24
CA ALA A 520 2.71 11.71 -6.96
C ALA A 520 2.97 13.18 -7.38
N CYS A 521 3.67 13.96 -6.54
CA CYS A 521 4.10 15.31 -6.90
C CYS A 521 5.06 15.30 -8.10
N MET A 522 5.99 14.35 -8.13
CA MET A 522 6.88 14.14 -9.28
C MET A 522 6.10 13.76 -10.54
N GLY A 523 5.07 12.92 -10.40
CA GLY A 523 4.11 12.64 -11.48
C GLY A 523 3.51 13.91 -12.09
N GLY A 524 3.17 14.89 -11.25
CA GLY A 524 2.70 16.21 -11.68
C GLY A 524 3.74 17.04 -12.44
N VAL A 525 5.02 16.96 -12.06
CA VAL A 525 6.10 17.58 -12.82
C VAL A 525 6.16 16.99 -14.23
N PHE A 526 6.10 15.66 -14.35
CA PHE A 526 6.11 15.02 -15.67
C PHE A 526 4.89 15.41 -16.52
N GLU A 527 3.70 15.44 -15.93
CA GLU A 527 2.47 15.90 -16.58
C GLU A 527 2.61 17.33 -17.13
N ARG A 528 3.22 18.24 -16.35
CA ARG A 528 3.34 19.66 -16.73
C ARG A 528 4.54 19.99 -17.60
N SER A 529 5.62 19.24 -17.49
CA SER A 529 6.89 19.52 -18.18
C SER A 529 6.82 19.40 -19.71
N GLU A 530 5.69 18.94 -20.27
CA GLU A 530 5.51 18.63 -21.68
C GLU A 530 6.58 17.66 -22.25
N VAL A 531 7.41 17.05 -21.40
CA VAL A 531 8.44 16.07 -21.81
C VAL A 531 7.79 14.88 -22.53
N ILE A 532 6.54 14.58 -22.21
CA ILE A 532 5.75 13.53 -22.86
C ILE A 532 5.36 13.93 -24.29
N ASN A 533 5.20 15.22 -24.59
CA ASN A 533 4.97 15.69 -25.97
C ASN A 533 6.22 15.51 -26.85
N LEU A 534 7.41 15.37 -26.22
CA LEU A 534 8.64 15.00 -26.93
C LEU A 534 8.67 13.51 -27.29
N PHE A 535 7.84 12.67 -26.66
CA PHE A 535 7.70 11.27 -27.04
C PHE A 535 6.84 11.14 -28.31
N PRO A 536 7.29 10.40 -29.33
CA PRO A 536 6.50 10.19 -30.53
C PRO A 536 5.17 9.51 -30.20
N THR A 537 4.06 10.10 -30.63
CA THR A 537 2.72 9.52 -30.43
C THR A 537 2.51 8.27 -31.28
N HIS A 538 3.19 8.16 -32.43
CA HIS A 538 3.19 7.00 -33.31
C HIS A 538 4.55 6.31 -33.30
N LEU A 539 4.61 5.14 -32.68
CA LEU A 539 5.85 4.37 -32.49
C LEU A 539 6.06 3.30 -33.57
N GLY A 540 5.38 3.44 -34.72
CA GLY A 540 5.45 2.52 -35.84
C GLY A 540 4.53 1.31 -35.67
N SER A 541 5.08 0.18 -35.22
CA SER A 541 4.33 -1.08 -35.00
C SER A 541 3.95 -1.28 -33.52
N PRO A 542 2.90 -2.06 -33.20
CA PRO A 542 2.57 -2.40 -31.82
C PRO A 542 3.72 -3.06 -31.05
N ILE A 543 4.57 -3.84 -31.74
CA ILE A 543 5.76 -4.48 -31.14
C ILE A 543 6.82 -3.44 -30.78
N SER A 544 7.14 -2.51 -31.69
CA SER A 544 8.12 -1.44 -31.42
C SER A 544 7.62 -0.49 -30.33
N ALA A 545 6.33 -0.16 -30.33
CA ALA A 545 5.69 0.58 -29.26
C ALA A 545 5.85 -0.13 -27.91
N MET A 546 5.56 -1.43 -27.87
CA MET A 546 5.67 -2.23 -26.65
C MET A 546 7.11 -2.34 -26.15
N ILE A 547 8.12 -2.47 -27.03
CA ILE A 547 9.54 -2.47 -26.63
C ILE A 547 9.90 -1.16 -25.93
N ILE A 548 9.59 -0.02 -26.56
CA ILE A 548 9.93 1.31 -26.03
C ILE A 548 9.24 1.54 -24.69
N LEU A 549 7.94 1.23 -24.61
CA LEU A 549 7.15 1.37 -23.39
C LEU A 549 7.65 0.44 -22.29
N THR A 550 7.98 -0.81 -22.60
CA THR A 550 8.51 -1.77 -21.60
C THR A 550 9.83 -1.27 -21.03
N VAL A 551 10.75 -0.77 -21.86
CA VAL A 551 12.02 -0.20 -21.38
C VAL A 551 11.77 1.02 -20.49
N ALA A 552 10.86 1.92 -20.89
CA ALA A 552 10.49 3.08 -20.08
C ALA A 552 9.88 2.66 -18.73
N LEU A 553 8.98 1.68 -18.72
CA LEU A 553 8.33 1.14 -17.52
C LEU A 553 9.35 0.51 -16.55
N VAL A 554 10.34 -0.23 -17.07
CA VAL A 554 11.41 -0.79 -16.24
C VAL A 554 12.27 0.33 -15.64
N ILE A 555 12.64 1.36 -16.41
CA ILE A 555 13.40 2.51 -15.90
C ILE A 555 12.62 3.26 -14.81
N ILE A 556 11.31 3.45 -15.00
CA ILE A 556 10.44 4.05 -13.97
C ILE A 556 10.43 3.16 -12.72
N GLY A 557 10.24 1.85 -12.86
CA GLY A 557 10.25 0.90 -11.75
C GLY A 557 11.59 0.79 -11.03
N MET A 558 12.70 1.06 -11.72
CA MET A 558 14.03 1.12 -11.14
C MET A 558 14.26 2.36 -10.25
N LEU A 559 13.48 3.43 -10.43
CA LEU A 559 13.70 4.73 -9.77
C LEU A 559 12.59 5.12 -8.80
N MET A 560 11.36 4.69 -9.07
CA MET A 560 10.15 5.08 -8.34
C MET A 560 9.51 3.88 -7.65
N ASP A 561 8.77 4.15 -6.58
CA ASP A 561 7.89 3.16 -5.97
C ASP A 561 6.71 2.82 -6.92
N PRO A 562 6.14 1.59 -6.91
CA PRO A 562 5.15 1.15 -7.89
C PRO A 562 3.87 1.96 -7.76
N TYR A 563 3.55 2.42 -6.56
CA TYR A 563 2.35 3.20 -6.31
C TYR A 563 2.41 4.57 -7.00
N GLY A 564 3.47 5.32 -6.79
CA GLY A 564 3.69 6.57 -7.52
C GLY A 564 3.96 6.35 -9.01
N ALA A 565 4.63 5.25 -9.38
CA ALA A 565 4.83 4.87 -10.77
C ALA A 565 3.51 4.61 -11.51
N VAL A 566 2.53 3.94 -10.89
CA VAL A 566 1.21 3.71 -11.50
C VAL A 566 0.49 5.03 -11.78
N ILE A 567 0.54 6.00 -10.86
CA ILE A 567 -0.07 7.31 -11.07
C ILE A 567 0.57 8.02 -12.26
N LEU A 568 1.90 8.07 -12.30
CA LEU A 568 2.65 8.63 -13.42
C LEU A 568 2.30 7.92 -14.73
N VAL A 569 2.38 6.59 -14.76
CA VAL A 569 2.15 5.79 -15.97
C VAL A 569 0.72 5.92 -16.50
N SER A 570 -0.27 6.03 -15.62
CA SER A 570 -1.68 6.19 -16.01
C SER A 570 -1.92 7.47 -16.80
N VAL A 571 -1.29 8.58 -16.40
CA VAL A 571 -1.49 9.89 -17.06
C VAL A 571 -0.56 10.07 -18.27
N THR A 572 0.57 9.37 -18.31
CA THR A 572 1.66 9.68 -19.27
C THR A 572 1.86 8.59 -20.33
N LEU A 573 2.17 7.36 -19.94
CA LEU A 573 2.52 6.28 -20.87
C LEU A 573 1.31 5.49 -21.35
N TYR A 574 0.29 5.33 -20.52
CA TYR A 574 -0.91 4.57 -20.87
C TYR A 574 -1.67 5.17 -22.08
N PRO A 575 -1.89 6.51 -22.18
CA PRO A 575 -2.51 7.10 -23.37
C PRO A 575 -1.72 6.82 -24.65
N ILE A 576 -0.39 6.82 -24.59
CA ILE A 576 0.49 6.49 -25.74
C ILE A 576 0.32 5.02 -26.14
N ALA A 577 0.27 4.11 -25.16
CA ALA A 577 0.05 2.68 -25.41
C ALA A 577 -1.30 2.44 -26.11
N LYS A 578 -2.36 3.09 -25.60
CA LYS A 578 -3.72 3.03 -26.17
C LYS A 578 -3.75 3.57 -27.60
N ALA A 579 -3.08 4.70 -27.87
CA ALA A 579 -2.98 5.29 -29.20
C ALA A 579 -2.23 4.39 -30.22
N ASN A 580 -1.32 3.52 -29.75
CA ASN A 580 -0.59 2.57 -30.59
C ASN A 580 -1.29 1.19 -30.68
N GLY A 581 -2.53 1.07 -30.22
CA GLY A 581 -3.34 -0.16 -30.33
C GLY A 581 -2.93 -1.28 -29.37
N ILE A 582 -2.20 -0.96 -28.29
CA ILE A 582 -1.86 -1.96 -27.26
C ILE A 582 -3.07 -2.18 -26.37
N HIS A 583 -3.47 -3.44 -26.19
CA HIS A 583 -4.60 -3.80 -25.33
C HIS A 583 -4.35 -3.37 -23.88
N PRO A 584 -5.32 -2.72 -23.19
CA PRO A 584 -5.14 -2.21 -21.83
C PRO A 584 -4.65 -3.25 -20.81
N LEU A 585 -5.24 -4.45 -20.82
CA LEU A 585 -4.79 -5.56 -19.96
C LEU A 585 -3.33 -5.97 -20.22
N ASN A 586 -2.90 -6.02 -21.49
CA ASN A 586 -1.51 -6.37 -21.81
C ASN A 586 -0.55 -5.31 -21.30
N PHE A 587 -0.88 -4.02 -21.50
CA PHE A 587 -0.07 -2.91 -21.02
C PHE A 587 0.06 -2.92 -19.49
N TRP A 588 -1.03 -3.02 -18.75
CA TRP A 588 -1.00 -2.95 -17.29
C TRP A 588 -0.36 -4.18 -16.64
N MET A 589 -0.57 -5.38 -17.19
CA MET A 589 0.18 -6.56 -16.73
C MET A 589 1.67 -6.41 -17.01
N THR A 590 2.05 -5.83 -18.15
CA THR A 590 3.45 -5.52 -18.48
C THR A 590 4.03 -4.47 -17.53
N ALA A 591 3.27 -3.42 -17.19
CA ALA A 591 3.67 -2.40 -16.24
C ALA A 591 3.93 -2.98 -14.85
N LEU A 592 3.02 -3.81 -14.33
CA LEU A 592 3.18 -4.45 -13.03
C LEU A 592 4.44 -5.33 -12.97
N VAL A 593 4.68 -6.16 -13.99
CA VAL A 593 5.90 -6.99 -14.06
C VAL A 593 7.16 -6.13 -14.24
N SER A 594 7.07 -5.04 -15.01
CA SER A 594 8.18 -4.10 -15.20
C SER A 594 8.59 -3.40 -13.91
N PHE A 595 7.61 -3.03 -13.07
CA PHE A 595 7.87 -2.43 -11.76
C PHE A 595 8.56 -3.43 -10.83
N GLU A 596 8.10 -4.68 -10.78
CA GLU A 596 8.76 -5.72 -9.98
C GLU A 596 10.17 -6.04 -10.48
N LEU A 597 10.39 -6.03 -11.81
CA LEU A 597 11.74 -6.15 -12.37
C LEU A 597 12.62 -4.96 -11.97
N GLY A 598 12.08 -3.75 -12.03
CA GLY A 598 12.77 -2.52 -11.59
C GLY A 598 13.15 -2.56 -10.11
N TYR A 599 12.30 -3.12 -9.26
CA TYR A 599 12.55 -3.33 -7.83
C TYR A 599 13.74 -4.23 -7.52
N LEU A 600 14.14 -5.08 -8.47
CA LEU A 600 15.27 -5.99 -8.38
C LEU A 600 16.47 -5.55 -9.23
N THR A 601 16.32 -4.48 -10.02
CA THR A 601 17.36 -4.02 -10.95
C THR A 601 18.00 -2.71 -10.47
N PRO A 602 19.33 -2.53 -10.59
CA PRO A 602 19.98 -1.24 -10.33
C PRO A 602 19.40 -0.10 -11.19
N PRO A 603 19.41 1.16 -10.72
CA PRO A 603 20.28 1.69 -9.67
C PRO A 603 19.72 1.65 -8.24
N VAL A 604 18.39 1.60 -8.04
CA VAL A 604 17.80 1.56 -6.68
C VAL A 604 17.75 0.13 -6.15
N ALA A 605 17.23 -0.83 -6.94
CA ALA A 605 17.08 -2.23 -6.55
C ALA A 605 16.52 -2.41 -5.12
N LEU A 606 15.37 -1.79 -4.83
CA LEU A 606 14.87 -1.59 -3.47
C LEU A 606 14.75 -2.90 -2.68
N ASN A 607 14.32 -4.00 -3.30
CA ASN A 607 14.22 -5.29 -2.62
C ASN A 607 15.58 -5.86 -2.21
N HIS A 608 16.64 -5.61 -2.98
CA HIS A 608 18.00 -5.98 -2.60
C HIS A 608 18.52 -5.12 -1.45
N LEU A 609 18.21 -3.82 -1.43
CA LEU A 609 18.56 -2.93 -0.32
C LEU A 609 17.89 -3.36 0.98
N LEU A 610 16.58 -3.65 0.93
CA LEU A 610 15.81 -4.12 2.09
C LEU A 610 16.29 -5.50 2.56
N THR A 611 16.61 -6.40 1.63
CA THR A 611 17.19 -7.72 1.94
C THR A 611 18.50 -7.55 2.69
N LYS A 612 19.43 -6.73 2.16
CA LYS A 612 20.71 -6.45 2.80
C LYS A 612 20.54 -5.83 4.18
N HIS A 613 19.51 -5.00 4.36
CA HIS A 613 19.21 -4.37 5.63
C HIS A 613 18.83 -5.38 6.71
N VAL A 614 17.92 -6.33 6.41
CA VAL A 614 17.46 -7.31 7.39
C VAL A 614 18.42 -8.45 7.66
N VAL A 615 19.32 -8.75 6.72
CA VAL A 615 20.30 -9.84 6.85
C VAL A 615 21.70 -9.34 7.25
N ARG A 616 21.88 -8.04 7.51
CA ARG A 616 23.20 -7.41 7.69
C ARG A 616 24.10 -8.12 8.69
N GLU A 617 23.55 -8.53 9.83
CA GLU A 617 24.30 -9.21 10.91
C GLU A 617 24.69 -10.65 10.57
N GLN A 618 24.05 -11.23 9.54
CA GLN A 618 24.20 -12.62 9.13
C GLN A 618 25.11 -12.76 7.90
N LEU A 619 25.47 -11.63 7.25
CA LEU A 619 26.39 -11.61 6.13
C LEU A 619 27.79 -11.93 6.62
N VAL A 620 28.41 -12.94 6.00
CA VAL A 620 29.81 -13.29 6.24
C VAL A 620 30.57 -12.97 4.96
N GLU A 621 31.77 -12.40 5.08
CA GLU A 621 32.69 -12.35 3.94
C GLU A 621 33.01 -13.80 3.55
N ASP A 622 32.54 -14.22 2.38
CA ASP A 622 32.70 -15.60 1.92
C ASP A 622 33.98 -15.71 1.09
N PRO A 623 35.11 -16.18 1.67
CA PRO A 623 36.37 -16.35 0.93
C PRO A 623 36.23 -17.36 -0.22
N SER A 624 35.16 -18.17 -0.26
CA SER A 624 34.88 -19.07 -1.38
C SER A 624 34.43 -18.34 -2.66
N LEU A 625 34.15 -17.03 -2.61
CA LEU A 625 33.86 -16.19 -3.78
C LEU A 625 35.12 -15.56 -4.39
N GLU A 626 36.27 -15.64 -3.71
CA GLU A 626 37.55 -15.25 -4.28
C GLU A 626 37.98 -16.27 -5.36
N GLY A 627 38.11 -15.81 -6.61
CA GLY A 627 38.47 -16.65 -7.76
C GLY A 627 37.30 -17.29 -8.54
N LYS A 628 36.04 -17.13 -8.11
CA LYS A 628 34.86 -17.56 -8.88
C LYS A 628 34.46 -16.53 -9.96
N GLY A 629 33.85 -17.01 -11.05
CA GLY A 629 33.42 -16.18 -12.18
C GLY A 629 32.34 -15.14 -11.83
N PHE A 630 32.16 -14.14 -12.70
CA PHE A 630 31.24 -13.00 -12.50
C PHE A 630 29.82 -13.42 -12.08
N PHE A 631 29.31 -14.50 -12.69
CA PHE A 631 27.98 -15.04 -12.42
C PHE A 631 27.82 -15.50 -10.96
N ALA A 632 28.80 -16.21 -10.42
CA ALA A 632 28.74 -16.72 -9.05
C ALA A 632 28.82 -15.59 -8.01
N ARG A 633 29.48 -14.48 -8.33
CA ARG A 633 29.62 -13.32 -7.44
C ARG A 633 28.36 -12.44 -7.39
N HIS A 634 27.61 -12.38 -8.48
CA HIS A 634 26.41 -11.56 -8.60
C HIS A 634 25.15 -12.40 -8.77
N GLU A 635 25.18 -13.66 -8.34
CA GLU A 635 24.05 -14.59 -8.42
C GLU A 635 22.82 -14.00 -7.73
N HIS A 636 23.01 -13.24 -6.64
CA HIS A 636 21.93 -12.57 -5.93
C HIS A 636 21.11 -11.59 -6.78
N ILE A 637 21.71 -10.95 -7.79
CA ILE A 637 21.06 -9.97 -8.69
C ILE A 637 20.67 -10.63 -10.02
N ILE A 638 21.55 -11.48 -10.56
CA ILE A 638 21.39 -12.04 -11.90
C ILE A 638 20.19 -12.99 -11.96
N ILE A 639 20.00 -13.86 -10.96
CA ILE A 639 18.88 -14.82 -10.97
C ILE A 639 17.52 -14.09 -10.98
N PRO A 640 17.24 -13.14 -10.05
CA PRO A 640 15.99 -12.40 -10.07
C PRO A 640 15.75 -11.65 -11.38
N ILE A 641 16.78 -10.97 -11.92
CA ILE A 641 16.68 -10.24 -13.18
C ILE A 641 16.36 -11.19 -14.33
N ILE A 642 17.04 -12.34 -14.45
CA ILE A 642 16.76 -13.31 -15.53
C ILE A 642 15.30 -13.77 -15.46
N VAL A 643 14.83 -14.15 -14.26
CA VAL A 643 13.49 -14.72 -14.08
C VAL A 643 12.42 -13.69 -14.41
N LEU A 644 12.53 -12.47 -13.90
CA LEU A 644 11.55 -11.42 -14.17
C LEU A 644 11.67 -10.84 -15.57
N SER A 645 12.86 -10.79 -16.17
CA SER A 645 13.02 -10.38 -17.57
C SER A 645 12.37 -11.40 -18.51
N LEU A 646 12.56 -12.69 -18.26
CA LEU A 646 11.87 -13.74 -19.02
C LEU A 646 10.36 -13.67 -18.84
N THR A 647 9.90 -13.45 -17.59
CA THR A 647 8.47 -13.24 -17.30
C THR A 647 7.94 -12.03 -18.07
N LEU A 648 8.66 -10.91 -18.04
CA LEU A 648 8.30 -9.67 -18.72
C LEU A 648 8.21 -9.86 -20.23
N LEU A 649 9.17 -10.57 -20.85
CA LEU A 649 9.13 -10.88 -22.28
C LEU A 649 7.90 -11.70 -22.65
N VAL A 650 7.56 -12.72 -21.86
CA VAL A 650 6.38 -13.55 -22.09
C VAL A 650 5.10 -12.74 -21.90
N THR A 651 5.02 -11.93 -20.85
CA THR A 651 3.84 -11.11 -20.54
C THR A 651 3.62 -10.02 -21.58
N ALA A 652 4.68 -9.31 -21.99
CA ALA A 652 4.58 -8.17 -22.90
C ALA A 652 4.30 -8.58 -24.35
N PHE A 653 5.04 -9.58 -24.85
CA PHE A 653 5.02 -9.94 -26.26
C PHE A 653 4.16 -11.16 -26.56
N GLY A 654 3.90 -12.04 -25.58
CA GLY A 654 3.09 -13.24 -25.76
C GLY A 654 1.70 -12.94 -26.37
N PRO A 655 0.91 -12.02 -25.79
CA PRO A 655 -0.41 -11.66 -26.33
C PRO A 655 -0.35 -11.05 -27.74
N ILE A 656 0.66 -10.21 -28.00
CA ILE A 656 0.82 -9.53 -29.30
C ILE A 656 1.17 -10.56 -30.38
N LEU A 657 2.12 -11.46 -30.10
CA LEU A 657 2.52 -12.52 -31.02
C LEU A 657 1.37 -13.50 -31.28
N TYR A 658 0.59 -13.83 -30.25
CA TYR A 658 -0.58 -14.67 -30.40
C TYR A 658 -1.63 -14.01 -31.30
N SER A 659 -1.90 -12.71 -31.09
CA SER A 659 -2.85 -11.97 -31.93
C SER A 659 -2.44 -11.91 -33.40
N TYR A 660 -1.14 -11.80 -33.68
CA TYR A 660 -0.58 -11.81 -35.03
C TYR A 660 -0.65 -13.19 -35.70
N TYR A 661 -0.57 -14.27 -34.90
CA TYR A 661 -0.70 -15.64 -35.40
C TYR A 661 -2.16 -16.11 -35.59
N SER A 662 -3.10 -15.51 -34.85
CA SER A 662 -4.53 -15.83 -34.92
C SER A 662 -5.30 -14.99 -35.95
N ALA A 663 -4.70 -13.90 -36.43
CA ALA A 663 -5.19 -13.08 -37.55
C ALA A 663 -4.64 -13.60 -38.87
#